data_AF-A0A1N6J183-F1
#
_entry.id   AF-A0A1N6J183-F1
#
_cell.length_a   1.000
_cell.length_b   1.000
_cell.length_c   1.000
_cell.angle_alpha   90.00
_cell.angle_beta   90.00
_cell.angle_gamma   90.00
#
_symmetry.space_group_name_H-M   'P 1'
#
loop_
_entity.id
_entity.type
_entity.pdbx_description
1 polymer ?
#
loop_
_entity_poly.entity_id
_entity_poly.type
_entity_poly.pdbx_seq_one_letter_code
_entity_poly.pdbx_strand_id
1 'polypeptide(L)'
;MAGERGLGVQTVLANRISGKYPFSYAETPGGLLLLANGIDPMLAWNGLSVRADPAGVSSPATALELGGTGYGLITGRLIAYQRFIDALGNVSDLSPVSNAMDAGVDGLIEDVDYDRSTGVVTIKSSNHGLTGTETLLIADVEGLSLVNGLRTVVVADKDTLTVQSLTVTDGMYEQGGHWTLGVATVFYGAVPIPTEGKVVRRQILRNLAGNADTLYVDIDTTDLASTVFSSATQDEVLSSGEGVPLNYGESDLPFANSNGLPPSHKAVICSHKGRIFAASDVDYTDGHVETSFNNTHVVGVGTNWRSCFAGRLIYIGGSTVSYQIESVDEETQTLELTTLFQDAPRPYALYSIKPEPGERRLVYYSEPGTPESWPAYNAFAIPECNDQITGLVSLGQYLYVIERRHIHRFTFQADPADGVVFLSAQRGSLNNRTYVATEVGMFFLDEIGIHKFDGQESEPISMSIQNLFQSDGTTTVQVDWDSDQSLWHAAHDPVRDTIRWFVTMSGFDLPYHAISYNYRTDRWWIEQYPTAMTASTSATIGARRSLAGTDARRIVCLSEGSYDGVSGTGTLRGNPTSATETTIVDSSAEFEALEGGPISIVEGLGRGQHRIVAANTATEIEISQPWDVVPDETSVYQIGGVSWQWRSGWFRYIEDEDEKNRDVEVVFRPLIEPSTLDIQLYFDHSLMPNTWGRTIKQDGVRTIEGEPFITVELNATYGWARQRLAGHGDVYSFGYHFVAVELSGVQSGEPVRVSQVVLLGVEV
;
A
#
# COMPACT_ATOMS: atom_id res chain seq x y z
N MET A 1 -7.33 2.08 -6.73
CA MET A 1 -6.88 1.90 -8.13
C MET A 1 -6.40 0.47 -8.27
N ALA A 2 -7.07 -0.39 -9.06
CA ALA A 2 -6.64 -1.78 -9.27
C ALA A 2 -5.82 -1.86 -10.57
N GLY A 3 -4.71 -2.61 -10.56
CA GLY A 3 -3.86 -2.76 -11.74
C GLY A 3 -2.88 -3.94 -11.65
N GLU A 4 -3.32 -5.06 -12.23
CA GLU A 4 -2.60 -6.14 -12.95
C GLU A 4 -1.44 -6.97 -12.36
N ARG A 5 -1.38 -8.23 -12.84
CA ARG A 5 -0.16 -8.92 -13.29
C ARG A 5 -0.17 -8.87 -14.83
N GLY A 6 0.56 -7.95 -15.47
CA GLY A 6 0.71 -8.00 -16.93
C GLY A 6 0.96 -6.68 -17.67
N LEU A 7 -0.05 -5.81 -17.81
CA LEU A 7 -0.11 -4.70 -18.78
C LEU A 7 -1.12 -3.59 -18.39
N GLY A 8 -1.34 -3.31 -17.09
CA GLY A 8 -2.20 -2.21 -16.64
C GLY A 8 -1.58 -1.51 -15.44
N VAL A 9 -1.62 -0.17 -15.38
CA VAL A 9 -1.07 0.79 -14.36
C VAL A 9 0.38 0.54 -13.89
N GLN A 10 0.81 -0.70 -13.65
CA GLN A 10 2.19 -1.15 -13.47
C GLN A 10 3.13 -0.53 -14.51
N THR A 11 2.82 -0.56 -15.81
CA THR A 11 3.70 0.00 -16.84
C THR A 11 3.72 1.54 -16.85
N VAL A 12 2.66 2.17 -16.32
CA VAL A 12 2.52 3.63 -16.30
C VAL A 12 3.15 4.21 -15.04
N LEU A 13 2.90 3.66 -13.86
CA LEU A 13 3.39 4.21 -12.59
C LEU A 13 4.80 3.72 -12.21
N ALA A 14 5.16 2.43 -12.36
CA ALA A 14 6.55 2.00 -12.16
C ALA A 14 6.87 0.63 -12.80
N ASN A 15 7.90 0.60 -13.66
CA ASN A 15 8.50 -0.65 -14.08
C ASN A 15 9.19 -1.29 -12.85
N ARG A 16 8.75 -2.49 -12.44
CA ARG A 16 9.34 -3.37 -11.38
C ARG A 16 8.72 -3.32 -9.97
N ILE A 17 7.39 -3.33 -9.86
CA ILE A 17 6.71 -3.59 -8.59
C ILE A 17 6.23 -5.05 -8.50
N SER A 18 6.23 -5.65 -7.32
CA SER A 18 5.54 -6.91 -7.03
C SER A 18 4.02 -6.78 -7.12
N GLY A 19 3.41 -7.43 -8.11
CA GLY A 19 1.96 -7.37 -8.36
C GLY A 19 1.09 -8.27 -7.47
N LYS A 20 1.68 -9.08 -6.57
CA LYS A 20 0.91 -9.95 -5.66
C LYS A 20 0.44 -9.20 -4.41
N TYR A 21 1.25 -8.28 -3.90
CA TYR A 21 0.98 -7.62 -2.62
C TYR A 21 0.29 -6.27 -2.87
N PRO A 22 -0.90 -6.04 -2.30
CA PRO A 22 -1.63 -4.81 -2.51
C PRO A 22 -0.92 -3.63 -1.83
N PHE A 23 -0.98 -2.46 -2.46
CA PHE A 23 -0.48 -1.22 -1.86
C PHE A 23 -1.42 -0.67 -0.80
N SER A 24 -0.83 -0.17 0.29
CA SER A 24 -1.38 0.88 1.13
C SER A 24 -0.96 2.24 0.58
N TYR A 25 -1.82 3.24 0.74
CA TYR A 25 -1.59 4.59 0.24
C TYR A 25 -1.76 5.60 1.37
N ALA A 26 -0.96 6.65 1.37
CA ALA A 26 -1.15 7.80 2.24
C ALA A 26 -0.89 9.08 1.46
N GLU A 27 -1.85 10.01 1.48
CA GLU A 27 -1.66 11.34 0.94
C GLU A 27 -1.11 12.27 2.02
N THR A 28 -0.07 13.00 1.69
CA THR A 28 0.52 14.02 2.55
C THR A 28 -0.28 15.32 2.43
N PRO A 29 -0.22 16.23 3.43
CA PRO A 29 -0.86 17.54 3.32
C PRO A 29 -0.39 18.38 2.11
N GLY A 30 0.81 18.09 1.57
CA GLY A 30 1.36 18.72 0.38
C GLY A 30 0.88 18.12 -0.95
N GLY A 31 -0.01 17.12 -0.93
CA GLY A 31 -0.51 16.44 -2.13
C GLY A 31 0.41 15.37 -2.71
N LEU A 32 1.52 15.05 -2.04
CA LEU A 32 2.36 13.90 -2.39
C LEU A 32 1.67 12.62 -1.94
N LEU A 33 1.50 11.66 -2.86
CA LEU A 33 0.97 10.32 -2.58
C LEU A 33 2.12 9.36 -2.33
N LEU A 34 2.16 8.73 -1.16
CA LEU A 34 3.05 7.63 -0.86
C LEU A 34 2.34 6.29 -1.05
N LEU A 35 3.08 5.28 -1.52
CA LEU A 35 2.60 3.91 -1.74
C LEU A 35 3.56 2.90 -1.12
N ALA A 36 3.06 2.00 -0.28
CA ALA A 36 3.84 0.94 0.37
C ALA A 36 3.15 -0.42 0.25
N ASN A 37 3.90 -1.50 0.06
CA ASN A 37 3.37 -2.88 0.03
C ASN A 37 4.16 -3.85 0.95
N GLY A 38 5.19 -3.36 1.64
CA GLY A 38 6.05 -4.13 2.56
C GLY A 38 7.08 -5.03 1.89
N ILE A 39 7.14 -5.02 0.56
CA ILE A 39 8.04 -5.84 -0.24
C ILE A 39 8.98 -4.94 -1.04
N ASP A 40 8.42 -4.08 -1.88
CA ASP A 40 9.17 -3.13 -2.71
C ASP A 40 9.49 -1.85 -1.91
N PRO A 41 10.49 -1.06 -2.34
CA PRO A 41 10.71 0.28 -1.78
C PRO A 41 9.43 1.12 -1.82
N MET A 42 9.21 1.92 -0.77
CA MET A 42 8.08 2.84 -0.74
C MET A 42 8.21 3.81 -1.92
N LEU A 43 7.10 4.07 -2.61
CA LEU A 43 7.06 4.95 -3.77
C LEU A 43 6.40 6.27 -3.42
N ALA A 44 6.85 7.34 -4.06
CA ALA A 44 6.29 8.67 -4.00
C ALA A 44 5.79 9.09 -5.39
N TRP A 45 4.59 9.67 -5.42
CA TRP A 45 3.98 10.19 -6.65
C TRP A 45 3.34 11.55 -6.40
N ASN A 46 3.71 12.53 -7.21
CA ASN A 46 3.20 13.90 -7.10
C ASN A 46 1.94 14.17 -7.94
N GLY A 47 1.39 13.14 -8.60
CA GLY A 47 0.21 13.25 -9.47
C GLY A 47 0.44 13.89 -10.84
N LEU A 48 1.63 14.45 -11.10
CA LEU A 48 2.00 15.15 -12.33
C LEU A 48 3.07 14.39 -13.13
N SER A 49 3.95 13.68 -12.45
CA SER A 49 4.98 12.86 -13.07
C SER A 49 4.33 11.66 -13.77
N VAL A 50 4.92 11.28 -14.91
CA VAL A 50 4.44 10.12 -15.69
C VAL A 50 4.60 8.83 -14.88
N ARG A 51 5.52 8.79 -13.91
CA ARG A 51 5.87 7.63 -13.08
C ARG A 51 6.03 8.04 -11.61
N ALA A 52 5.82 7.09 -10.72
CA ALA A 52 6.18 7.16 -9.32
C ALA A 52 7.65 6.73 -9.15
N ASP A 53 8.39 7.44 -8.30
CA ASP A 53 9.79 7.14 -7.99
C ASP A 53 9.89 6.59 -6.56
N PRO A 54 10.95 5.84 -6.20
CA PRO A 54 11.21 5.50 -4.80
C PRO A 54 11.21 6.75 -3.92
N ALA A 55 10.60 6.68 -2.75
CA ALA A 55 10.55 7.78 -1.79
C ALA A 55 11.88 7.93 -1.03
N GLY A 56 12.32 9.16 -0.78
CA GLY A 56 13.60 9.48 -0.14
C GLY A 56 14.79 9.36 -1.09
N VAL A 57 15.93 9.99 -0.78
CA VAL A 57 17.12 9.98 -1.66
C VAL A 57 18.18 9.05 -1.07
N SER A 58 18.61 8.03 -1.83
CA SER A 58 19.66 7.12 -1.34
C SER A 58 20.97 7.87 -1.06
N SER A 59 21.62 7.55 0.06
CA SER A 59 22.89 8.16 0.43
C SER A 59 24.06 7.63 -0.42
N PRO A 60 25.16 8.39 -0.54
CA PRO A 60 26.37 7.90 -1.19
C PRO A 60 26.96 6.70 -0.42
N ALA A 61 27.14 5.56 -1.10
CA ALA A 61 27.55 4.30 -0.45
C ALA A 61 29.03 4.23 -0.03
N THR A 62 29.90 5.06 -0.62
CA THR A 62 31.35 5.03 -0.37
C THR A 62 31.85 6.38 0.13
N ALA A 63 32.91 6.35 0.95
CA ALA A 63 33.61 7.57 1.34
C ALA A 63 34.28 8.22 0.12
N LEU A 64 34.32 9.56 0.11
CA LEU A 64 35.15 10.32 -0.82
C LEU A 64 36.59 10.42 -0.29
N GLU A 65 37.54 10.71 -1.18
CA GLU A 65 38.93 10.93 -0.81
C GLU A 65 39.22 12.43 -0.68
N LEU A 66 39.91 12.81 0.40
CA LEU A 66 40.29 14.19 0.69
C LEU A 66 41.81 14.37 0.53
N GLY A 67 42.20 15.39 -0.23
CA GLY A 67 43.60 15.77 -0.44
C GLY A 67 43.79 17.28 -0.48
N GLY A 68 45.03 17.74 -0.38
CA GLY A 68 45.35 19.17 -0.28
C GLY A 68 46.60 19.46 -1.09
N THR A 69 46.60 20.58 -1.82
CA THR A 69 47.74 20.99 -2.65
C THR A 69 47.98 22.49 -2.58
N GLY A 70 49.23 22.87 -2.85
CA GLY A 70 49.69 24.26 -2.76
C GLY A 70 49.77 24.76 -1.33
N TYR A 71 50.16 26.03 -1.19
CA TYR A 71 50.35 26.71 0.08
C TYR A 71 49.34 27.84 0.25
N GLY A 72 48.60 27.86 1.36
CA GLY A 72 47.50 28.78 1.57
C GLY A 72 46.99 28.83 3.01
N LEU A 73 45.73 29.26 3.17
CA LEU A 73 45.15 29.57 4.50
C LEU A 73 44.22 28.50 5.05
N ILE A 74 43.97 27.42 4.29
CA ILE A 74 43.13 26.32 4.74
C ILE A 74 43.98 25.44 5.66
N THR A 75 43.64 25.38 6.95
CA THR A 75 44.49 24.77 7.98
C THR A 75 43.73 23.75 8.83
N GLY A 76 44.46 23.00 9.65
CA GLY A 76 43.89 22.08 10.63
C GLY A 76 43.44 20.74 10.04
N ARG A 77 42.88 19.90 10.90
CA ARG A 77 42.41 18.56 10.51
C ARG A 77 41.04 18.65 9.83
N LEU A 78 41.00 18.28 8.57
CA LEU A 78 39.81 18.31 7.73
C LEU A 78 39.23 16.91 7.50
N ILE A 79 37.91 16.86 7.46
CA ILE A 79 37.08 15.74 7.03
C ILE A 79 36.00 16.27 6.09
N ALA A 80 35.54 15.40 5.20
CA ALA A 80 34.53 15.76 4.22
C ALA A 80 33.50 14.65 4.04
N TYR A 81 32.32 15.08 3.61
CA TYR A 81 31.15 14.27 3.33
C TYR A 81 30.52 14.70 2.01
N GLN A 82 29.71 13.83 1.45
CA GLN A 82 28.85 14.15 0.32
C GLN A 82 27.39 13.86 0.66
N ARG A 83 26.47 14.62 0.07
CA ARG A 83 25.05 14.27 -0.02
C ARG A 83 24.49 14.54 -1.42
N PHE A 84 23.39 13.87 -1.74
CA PHE A 84 22.65 14.03 -2.98
C PHE A 84 21.38 14.86 -2.75
N ILE A 85 20.95 15.56 -3.80
CA ILE A 85 19.73 16.37 -3.79
C ILE A 85 18.89 16.05 -5.02
N ASP A 86 17.62 15.74 -4.81
CA ASP A 86 16.67 15.47 -5.90
C ASP A 86 16.07 16.75 -6.50
N ALA A 87 15.26 16.57 -7.55
CA ALA A 87 14.57 17.68 -8.22
C ALA A 87 13.55 18.42 -7.35
N LEU A 88 13.09 17.82 -6.25
CA LEU A 88 12.14 18.39 -5.30
C LEU A 88 12.85 19.13 -4.14
N GLY A 89 14.18 19.04 -4.08
CA GLY A 89 15.00 19.64 -3.02
C GLY A 89 15.14 18.76 -1.77
N ASN A 90 14.72 17.49 -1.83
CA ASN A 90 14.98 16.54 -0.76
C ASN A 90 16.47 16.19 -0.75
N VAL A 91 17.04 16.08 0.44
CA VAL A 91 18.45 15.75 0.67
C VAL A 91 18.59 14.29 1.12
N SER A 92 19.67 13.63 0.74
CA SER A 92 20.05 12.32 1.30
C SER A 92 20.76 12.47 2.66
N ASP A 93 20.90 11.36 3.39
CA ASP A 93 21.91 11.24 4.44
C ASP A 93 23.33 11.43 3.88
N LEU A 94 24.27 11.72 4.77
CA LEU A 94 25.68 11.91 4.41
C LEU A 94 26.34 10.58 4.02
N SER A 95 27.36 10.67 3.16
CA SER A 95 28.28 9.56 2.87
C SER A 95 29.00 9.05 4.14
N PRO A 96 29.68 7.90 4.07
CA PRO A 96 30.75 7.61 5.03
C PRO A 96 31.79 8.74 5.04
N VAL A 97 32.41 8.98 6.20
CA VAL A 97 33.42 10.04 6.38
C VAL A 97 34.62 9.80 5.46
N SER A 98 35.14 10.87 4.85
CA SER A 98 36.38 10.80 4.08
C SER A 98 37.57 10.34 4.94
N ASN A 99 38.70 10.01 4.30
CA ASN A 99 39.96 10.04 5.03
C ASN A 99 40.16 11.43 5.64
N ALA A 100 40.69 11.48 6.87
CA ALA A 100 41.09 12.74 7.47
C ALA A 100 42.35 13.25 6.76
N MET A 101 42.41 14.57 6.57
CA MET A 101 43.54 15.26 5.98
C MET A 101 44.00 16.36 6.93
N ASP A 102 45.26 16.34 7.34
CA ASP A 102 45.87 17.45 8.05
C ASP A 102 46.30 18.50 7.02
N ALA A 103 45.58 19.61 6.97
CA ALA A 103 45.82 20.69 6.04
C ALA A 103 46.99 21.55 6.52
N GLY A 104 48.15 21.34 5.90
CA GLY A 104 49.31 22.20 6.07
C GLY A 104 50.50 21.54 6.76
N VAL A 105 51.54 22.34 6.98
CA VAL A 105 52.72 22.00 7.78
C VAL A 105 52.83 23.03 8.89
N ASP A 106 53.18 22.58 10.09
CA ASP A 106 53.44 23.42 11.23
C ASP A 106 54.89 23.29 11.71
N GLY A 107 55.33 24.28 12.46
CA GLY A 107 56.64 24.27 13.08
C GLY A 107 56.69 25.11 14.34
N LEU A 108 57.59 24.75 15.24
CA LEU A 108 57.83 25.50 16.47
C LEU A 108 58.73 26.69 16.20
N ILE A 109 58.41 27.81 16.81
CA ILE A 109 59.27 28.99 16.84
C ILE A 109 60.23 28.81 18.02
N GLU A 110 61.52 28.67 17.71
CA GLU A 110 62.56 28.50 18.72
C GLU A 110 63.04 29.85 19.26
N ASP A 111 63.07 30.87 18.39
CA ASP A 111 63.54 32.21 18.70
C ASP A 111 62.94 33.23 17.74
N VAL A 112 62.77 34.47 18.19
CA VAL A 112 62.36 35.61 17.35
C VAL A 112 63.28 36.79 17.63
N ASP A 113 64.13 37.10 16.66
CA ASP A 113 65.04 38.25 16.72
C ASP A 113 64.46 39.44 15.95
N TYR A 114 64.70 40.64 16.46
CA TYR A 114 64.23 41.89 15.88
C TYR A 114 65.37 42.90 15.78
N ASP A 115 65.75 43.26 14.55
CA ASP A 115 66.77 44.26 14.30
C ASP A 115 66.16 45.68 14.31
N ARG A 116 66.44 46.40 15.41
CA ARG A 116 66.01 47.80 15.64
C ARG A 116 66.50 48.79 14.58
N SER A 117 67.55 48.46 13.82
CA SER A 117 68.13 49.36 12.83
C SER A 117 67.53 49.19 11.43
N THR A 118 67.06 47.99 11.09
CA THR A 118 66.48 47.66 9.78
C THR A 118 64.97 47.41 9.83
N GLY A 119 64.40 47.22 11.02
CA GLY A 119 62.98 46.95 11.21
C GLY A 119 62.58 45.50 10.88
N VAL A 120 63.56 44.62 10.62
CA VAL A 120 63.33 43.25 10.16
C VAL A 120 63.14 42.31 11.35
N VAL A 121 62.12 41.47 11.29
CA VAL A 121 61.86 40.41 12.28
C VAL A 121 62.27 39.06 11.67
N THR A 122 63.13 38.34 12.38
CA THR A 122 63.66 37.04 11.98
C THR A 122 63.17 35.97 12.95
N ILE A 123 62.57 34.90 12.45
CA ILE A 123 62.04 33.77 13.21
C ILE A 123 62.94 32.57 12.95
N LYS A 124 63.42 31.95 14.03
CA LYS A 124 64.15 30.70 13.97
C LYS A 124 63.20 29.53 14.17
N SER A 125 63.20 28.60 13.22
CA SER A 125 62.43 27.36 13.26
C SER A 125 63.24 26.28 12.54
N SER A 126 63.87 25.37 13.28
CA SER A 126 64.76 24.38 12.68
C SER A 126 64.03 23.41 11.74
N ASN A 127 64.63 23.13 10.58
CA ASN A 127 64.11 22.24 9.54
C ASN A 127 62.65 22.51 9.15
N HIS A 128 62.27 23.79 9.03
CA HIS A 128 60.87 24.17 8.76
C HIS A 128 60.31 23.67 7.42
N GLY A 129 61.15 23.21 6.48
CA GLY A 129 60.71 22.61 5.21
C GLY A 129 60.11 23.60 4.18
N LEU A 130 59.77 24.83 4.59
CA LEU A 130 59.31 25.91 3.72
C LEU A 130 60.34 26.33 2.65
N THR A 131 59.86 26.81 1.50
CA THR A 131 60.69 27.31 0.40
C THR A 131 60.17 28.64 -0.14
N GLY A 132 61.01 29.67 -0.27
CA GLY A 132 60.64 30.91 -0.95
C GLY A 132 59.89 31.93 -0.07
N THR A 133 58.84 32.57 -0.60
CA THR A 133 58.02 33.55 0.14
C THR A 133 56.64 32.96 0.37
N GLU A 134 56.27 32.78 1.64
CA GLU A 134 55.05 32.09 2.06
C GLU A 134 54.24 32.95 3.02
N THR A 135 52.94 32.72 3.15
CA THR A 135 52.10 33.40 4.16
C THR A 135 51.70 32.42 5.24
N LEU A 136 52.20 32.64 6.45
CA LEU A 136 52.02 31.78 7.61
C LEU A 136 51.03 32.41 8.60
N LEU A 137 50.29 31.57 9.30
CA LEU A 137 49.67 31.97 10.55
C LEU A 137 50.69 31.75 11.67
N ILE A 138 51.08 32.81 12.37
CA ILE A 138 51.94 32.72 13.56
C ILE A 138 51.07 32.95 14.80
N ALA A 139 51.19 32.09 15.80
CA ALA A 139 50.46 32.21 17.05
C ALA A 139 51.37 31.91 18.24
N ASP A 140 50.92 32.30 19.44
CA ASP A 140 51.54 32.01 20.74
C ASP A 140 52.98 32.54 20.97
N VAL A 141 53.43 33.53 20.20
CA VAL A 141 54.69 34.23 20.49
C VAL A 141 54.49 35.19 21.66
N GLU A 142 55.13 34.91 22.80
CA GLU A 142 55.12 35.76 23.98
C GLU A 142 56.25 36.82 23.95
N GLY A 143 56.01 37.98 24.55
CA GLY A 143 56.94 39.12 24.56
C GLY A 143 57.00 39.95 23.26
N LEU A 144 56.68 39.34 22.11
CA LEU A 144 56.58 39.99 20.78
C LEU A 144 55.24 39.71 20.10
N SER A 145 54.12 40.04 20.77
CA SER A 145 52.77 39.69 20.32
C SER A 145 52.34 40.29 18.97
N LEU A 146 53.00 41.37 18.51
CA LEU A 146 52.81 41.93 17.17
C LEU A 146 53.28 41.00 16.05
N VAL A 147 54.04 39.95 16.36
CA VAL A 147 54.44 38.91 15.40
C VAL A 147 53.28 37.95 15.14
N ASN A 148 52.38 37.75 16.12
CA ASN A 148 51.22 36.89 15.98
C ASN A 148 50.22 37.42 14.94
N GLY A 149 49.55 36.49 14.26
CA GLY A 149 48.60 36.72 13.18
C GLY A 149 49.15 36.27 11.83
N LEU A 150 48.41 36.60 10.77
CA LEU A 150 48.79 36.26 9.40
C LEU A 150 50.01 37.08 8.96
N ARG A 151 51.11 36.43 8.57
CA ARG A 151 52.37 37.08 8.19
C ARG A 151 52.97 36.47 6.93
N THR A 152 53.32 37.32 5.99
CA THR A 152 54.15 36.91 4.85
C THR A 152 55.60 36.83 5.30
N VAL A 153 56.22 35.66 5.15
CA VAL A 153 57.61 35.41 5.49
C VAL A 153 58.43 35.07 4.24
N VAL A 154 59.72 35.36 4.28
CA VAL A 154 60.70 34.90 3.29
C VAL A 154 61.62 33.90 3.97
N VAL A 155 61.79 32.74 3.38
CA VAL A 155 62.75 31.73 3.80
C VAL A 155 64.16 32.26 3.57
N ALA A 156 64.91 32.48 4.64
CA ALA A 156 66.29 32.93 4.59
C ALA A 156 67.25 31.75 4.42
N ASP A 157 67.02 30.67 5.15
CA ASP A 157 67.72 29.38 5.03
C ASP A 157 66.82 28.24 5.52
N LYS A 158 67.38 27.05 5.82
CA LYS A 158 66.61 25.87 6.23
C LYS A 158 66.05 25.93 7.66
N ASP A 159 66.53 26.87 8.47
CA ASP A 159 66.22 27.01 9.89
C ASP A 159 65.70 28.42 10.25
N THR A 160 65.54 29.33 9.26
CA THR A 160 65.32 30.77 9.49
C THR A 160 64.35 31.39 8.49
N LEU A 161 63.37 32.15 9.00
CA LEU A 161 62.32 32.85 8.27
C LEU A 161 62.35 34.35 8.58
N THR A 162 62.07 35.22 7.62
CA THR A 162 62.04 36.68 7.81
C THR A 162 60.65 37.23 7.55
N VAL A 163 60.04 37.91 8.52
CA VAL A 163 58.69 38.49 8.39
C VAL A 163 58.74 39.78 7.57
N GLN A 164 57.91 39.88 6.53
CA GLN A 164 57.80 41.07 5.70
C GLN A 164 56.85 42.10 6.29
N SER A 165 57.18 43.38 6.08
CA SER A 165 56.29 44.53 6.31
C SER A 165 55.71 44.63 7.74
N LEU A 166 56.42 44.09 8.74
CA LEU A 166 56.07 44.23 10.15
C LEU A 166 57.02 45.22 10.83
N THR A 167 56.49 46.27 11.44
CA THR A 167 57.28 47.20 12.26
C THR A 167 56.94 46.99 13.73
N VAL A 168 57.90 46.50 14.49
CA VAL A 168 57.80 46.39 15.96
C VAL A 168 58.56 47.57 16.58
N THR A 169 58.04 48.19 17.63
CA THR A 169 58.65 49.39 18.25
C THR A 169 59.38 49.12 19.57
N ASP A 170 59.04 48.04 20.27
CA ASP A 170 59.71 47.57 21.50
C ASP A 170 59.29 46.12 21.80
N GLY A 171 60.07 45.42 22.64
CA GLY A 171 59.83 44.03 23.07
C GLY A 171 61.06 43.11 22.93
N MET A 172 60.99 41.94 23.56
CA MET A 172 61.92 40.81 23.37
C MET A 172 61.12 39.53 23.34
N TYR A 173 61.55 38.55 22.55
CA TYR A 173 60.98 37.22 22.59
C TYR A 173 61.20 36.59 23.98
N GLU A 174 60.12 36.14 24.62
CA GLU A 174 60.20 35.52 25.94
C GLU A 174 60.20 34.00 25.84
N GLN A 175 59.21 33.45 25.14
CA GLN A 175 59.05 32.02 24.88
C GLN A 175 57.87 31.75 23.93
N GLY A 176 57.73 30.50 23.51
CA GLY A 176 56.55 29.99 22.82
C GLY A 176 56.49 30.33 21.33
N GLY A 177 55.41 29.89 20.70
CA GLY A 177 55.13 30.24 19.33
C GLY A 177 55.19 29.05 18.39
N HIS A 178 54.25 29.05 17.47
CA HIS A 178 54.21 28.11 16.36
C HIS A 178 53.78 28.86 15.11
N TRP A 179 54.19 28.35 13.96
CA TRP A 179 53.68 28.79 12.68
C TRP A 179 52.94 27.63 12.01
N THR A 180 51.93 27.97 11.22
CA THR A 180 51.18 27.01 10.40
C THR A 180 51.08 27.55 8.99
N LEU A 181 51.47 26.74 8.01
CA LEU A 181 51.23 26.97 6.59
C LEU A 181 50.14 26.03 6.12
N GLY A 182 48.96 26.53 5.80
CA GLY A 182 47.86 25.74 5.28
C GLY A 182 48.03 25.34 3.81
N VAL A 183 47.01 24.69 3.26
CA VAL A 183 46.92 24.38 1.82
C VAL A 183 46.19 25.50 1.06
N ALA A 184 46.49 25.64 -0.23
CA ALA A 184 45.81 26.60 -1.11
C ALA A 184 44.47 26.08 -1.61
N THR A 185 44.44 24.78 -1.93
CA THR A 185 43.32 24.13 -2.58
C THR A 185 43.09 22.76 -1.96
N VAL A 186 41.84 22.47 -1.62
CA VAL A 186 41.37 21.15 -1.23
C VAL A 186 40.91 20.40 -2.48
N PHE A 187 41.29 19.13 -2.59
CA PHE A 187 40.95 18.21 -3.64
C PHE A 187 40.03 17.12 -3.09
N TYR A 188 38.97 16.81 -3.83
CA TYR A 188 38.01 15.76 -3.55
C TYR A 188 38.12 14.70 -4.65
N GLY A 189 38.63 13.52 -4.30
CA GLY A 189 38.75 12.36 -5.17
C GLY A 189 37.69 11.31 -4.87
N ALA A 190 37.58 10.31 -5.76
CA ALA A 190 36.65 9.18 -5.63
C ALA A 190 35.21 9.59 -5.26
N VAL A 191 34.78 10.79 -5.68
CA VAL A 191 33.49 11.37 -5.29
C VAL A 191 32.36 10.50 -5.85
N PRO A 192 31.53 9.89 -4.99
CA PRO A 192 30.46 9.01 -5.44
C PRO A 192 29.51 9.66 -6.46
N ILE A 193 29.07 8.85 -7.41
CA ILE A 193 28.06 9.20 -8.42
C ILE A 193 26.70 8.63 -8.01
N PRO A 194 25.60 9.38 -8.20
CA PRO A 194 24.27 8.89 -7.89
C PRO A 194 23.86 7.81 -8.88
N THR A 195 23.21 6.78 -8.38
CA THR A 195 22.61 5.69 -9.19
C THR A 195 21.17 5.99 -9.58
N GLU A 196 20.51 6.88 -8.85
CA GLU A 196 19.11 7.27 -9.05
C GLU A 196 18.97 8.42 -10.06
N GLY A 197 18.12 8.25 -11.07
CA GLY A 197 17.89 9.26 -12.12
C GLY A 197 17.17 10.54 -11.66
N LYS A 198 16.62 10.56 -10.44
CA LYS A 198 15.93 11.73 -9.87
C LYS A 198 16.86 12.73 -9.18
N VAL A 199 18.11 12.35 -8.91
CA VAL A 199 19.13 13.23 -8.34
C VAL A 199 19.55 14.26 -9.37
N VAL A 200 19.53 15.55 -9.02
CA VAL A 200 19.87 16.66 -9.94
C VAL A 200 21.06 17.49 -9.46
N ARG A 201 21.40 17.40 -8.17
CA ARG A 201 22.50 18.15 -7.54
C ARG A 201 23.26 17.28 -6.56
N ARG A 202 24.53 17.63 -6.34
CA ARG A 202 25.41 17.04 -5.32
C ARG A 202 26.05 18.15 -4.53
N GLN A 203 26.16 17.93 -3.23
CA GLN A 203 26.88 18.83 -2.33
C GLN A 203 28.02 18.09 -1.64
N ILE A 204 29.20 18.71 -1.62
CA ILE A 204 30.36 18.27 -0.87
C ILE A 204 30.52 19.22 0.31
N LEU A 205 30.54 18.66 1.51
CA LEU A 205 30.64 19.39 2.75
C LEU A 205 31.98 19.09 3.42
N ARG A 206 32.59 20.10 4.01
CA ARG A 206 33.79 19.93 4.86
C ARG A 206 33.66 20.73 6.14
N ASN A 207 34.39 20.31 7.16
CA ASN A 207 34.47 21.02 8.43
C ASN A 207 35.44 22.21 8.35
N LEU A 208 35.40 23.08 9.36
CA LEU A 208 36.39 24.15 9.56
C LEU A 208 37.52 23.67 10.48
N ALA A 209 38.67 24.35 10.42
CA ALA A 209 39.79 24.09 11.33
C ALA A 209 39.32 24.11 12.80
N GLY A 210 39.50 22.99 13.52
CA GLY A 210 39.20 22.88 14.95
C GLY A 210 37.72 22.74 15.32
N ASN A 211 36.79 22.76 14.35
CA ASN A 211 35.38 22.49 14.57
C ASN A 211 34.97 21.25 13.77
N ALA A 212 34.75 20.12 14.45
CA ALA A 212 34.30 18.88 13.81
C ALA A 212 32.77 18.70 13.85
N ASP A 213 32.05 19.53 14.61
CA ASP A 213 30.62 19.33 14.90
C ASP A 213 29.71 19.93 13.82
N THR A 214 30.22 20.86 13.01
CA THR A 214 29.48 21.51 11.93
C THR A 214 30.25 21.44 10.62
N LEU A 215 29.60 20.94 9.59
CA LEU A 215 30.09 20.89 8.22
C LEU A 215 29.51 22.05 7.42
N TYR A 216 30.21 22.52 6.40
CA TYR A 216 29.75 23.60 5.53
C TYR A 216 29.83 23.16 4.08
N VAL A 217 28.86 23.60 3.27
CA VAL A 217 28.83 23.28 1.83
C VAL A 217 29.96 24.01 1.12
N ASP A 218 30.97 23.27 0.67
CA ASP A 218 32.14 23.81 -0.04
C ASP A 218 31.99 23.74 -1.56
N ILE A 219 31.33 22.70 -2.05
CA ILE A 219 30.98 22.56 -3.48
C ILE A 219 29.51 22.18 -3.60
N ASP A 220 28.78 22.95 -4.40
CA ASP A 220 27.41 22.66 -4.82
C ASP A 220 27.38 22.60 -6.36
N THR A 221 27.06 21.44 -6.91
CA THR A 221 27.19 21.21 -8.36
C THR A 221 26.04 20.41 -8.94
N THR A 222 25.68 20.73 -10.18
CA THR A 222 24.75 19.96 -11.02
C THR A 222 25.48 18.91 -11.87
N ASP A 223 26.82 18.83 -11.79
CA ASP A 223 27.59 17.76 -12.41
C ASP A 223 27.34 16.47 -11.63
N LEU A 224 26.80 15.43 -12.30
CA LEU A 224 26.48 14.13 -11.72
C LEU A 224 27.46 13.02 -12.12
N ALA A 225 28.43 13.30 -12.98
CA ALA A 225 29.30 12.28 -13.57
C ALA A 225 30.76 12.37 -13.09
N SER A 226 31.25 13.57 -12.81
CA SER A 226 32.63 13.73 -12.35
C SER A 226 32.85 13.11 -10.96
N THR A 227 33.97 12.42 -10.80
CA THR A 227 34.41 11.81 -9.53
C THR A 227 35.51 12.62 -8.84
N VAL A 228 35.83 13.80 -9.39
CA VAL A 228 36.94 14.64 -8.94
C VAL A 228 36.52 16.10 -8.92
N PHE A 229 36.78 16.78 -7.81
CA PHE A 229 36.52 18.21 -7.63
C PHE A 229 37.65 18.90 -6.85
N SER A 230 37.69 20.22 -6.89
CA SER A 230 38.65 21.01 -6.10
C SER A 230 38.05 22.35 -5.68
N SER A 231 38.38 22.81 -4.47
CA SER A 231 37.93 24.10 -3.92
C SER A 231 39.11 24.87 -3.34
N ALA A 232 39.15 26.18 -3.61
CA ALA A 232 40.09 27.14 -3.01
C ALA A 232 39.39 28.09 -2.03
N THR A 233 38.16 27.76 -1.61
CA THR A 233 37.37 28.57 -0.68
C THR A 233 38.07 28.60 0.68
N GLN A 234 38.27 29.78 1.25
CA GLN A 234 38.89 29.91 2.57
C GLN A 234 37.85 29.71 3.68
N ASP A 235 38.32 29.31 4.86
CA ASP A 235 37.47 28.99 6.02
C ASP A 235 36.58 30.16 6.46
N GLU A 236 37.05 31.42 6.30
CA GLU A 236 36.25 32.63 6.57
C GLU A 236 35.01 32.70 5.67
N VAL A 237 35.19 32.47 4.36
CA VAL A 237 34.09 32.49 3.40
C VAL A 237 33.19 31.28 3.58
N LEU A 238 33.78 30.11 3.83
CA LEU A 238 33.03 28.86 4.04
C LEU A 238 32.12 28.95 5.28
N SER A 239 32.60 29.57 6.36
CA SER A 239 31.83 29.77 7.60
C SER A 239 30.59 30.67 7.43
N SER A 240 30.55 31.49 6.38
CA SER A 240 29.39 32.32 6.03
C SER A 240 28.33 31.59 5.20
N GLY A 241 28.62 30.36 4.77
CA GLY A 241 27.75 29.51 3.95
C GLY A 241 26.73 28.71 4.76
N GLU A 242 26.11 27.72 4.10
CA GLU A 242 25.18 26.79 4.74
C GLU A 242 25.93 25.84 5.68
N GLY A 243 25.73 26.00 6.98
CA GLY A 243 26.22 25.10 8.01
C GLY A 243 25.24 23.95 8.26
N VAL A 244 25.74 22.72 8.18
CA VAL A 244 25.04 21.47 8.47
C VAL A 244 25.65 20.88 9.75
N PRO A 245 24.98 21.01 10.91
CA PRO A 245 25.45 20.41 12.15
C PRO A 245 25.34 18.88 12.05
N LEU A 246 26.34 18.16 12.58
CA LEU A 246 26.31 16.70 12.64
C LEU A 246 25.30 16.21 13.67
N ASN A 247 25.22 16.85 14.84
CA ASN A 247 24.34 16.48 15.96
C ASN A 247 23.39 17.61 16.37
N TYR A 248 22.25 17.25 16.95
CA TYR A 248 21.29 18.15 17.59
C TYR A 248 21.79 18.57 19.00
N GLY A 249 22.77 19.46 19.09
CA GLY A 249 23.15 20.08 20.38
C GLY A 249 23.18 19.11 21.58
N GLU A 250 22.41 19.41 22.64
CA GLU A 250 22.41 18.64 23.91
C GLU A 250 21.87 17.19 23.81
N SER A 251 21.26 16.76 22.71
CA SER A 251 20.61 15.42 22.62
C SER A 251 21.43 14.34 21.91
N ASP A 252 22.65 14.64 21.43
CA ASP A 252 23.57 13.71 20.73
C ASP A 252 22.95 12.95 19.52
N LEU A 253 21.75 13.33 19.06
CA LEU A 253 21.10 12.73 17.89
C LEU A 253 21.68 13.30 16.59
N PRO A 254 21.94 12.48 15.56
CA PRO A 254 22.53 12.97 14.33
C PRO A 254 21.52 13.77 13.51
N PHE A 255 21.75 15.08 13.40
CA PHE A 255 20.96 16.03 12.59
C PHE A 255 21.16 15.78 11.11
N ALA A 256 22.42 15.60 10.68
CA ALA A 256 22.77 15.47 9.27
C ALA A 256 22.32 14.15 8.64
N ASN A 257 22.07 13.11 9.46
CA ASN A 257 21.60 11.78 9.02
C ASN A 257 20.14 11.51 9.43
N SER A 258 19.30 12.54 9.30
CA SER A 258 17.85 12.45 9.56
C SER A 258 17.01 12.19 8.30
N ASN A 259 17.65 12.03 7.14
CA ASN A 259 17.01 11.89 5.83
C ASN A 259 17.12 10.47 5.28
N GLY A 260 17.07 9.49 6.18
CA GLY A 260 17.07 8.08 5.83
C GLY A 260 15.87 7.69 4.97
N LEU A 261 16.01 6.56 4.28
CA LEU A 261 14.98 6.03 3.40
C LEU A 261 13.79 5.47 4.20
N PRO A 262 12.56 5.58 3.69
CA PRO A 262 11.41 4.92 4.28
C PRO A 262 11.60 3.38 4.37
N PRO A 263 11.10 2.73 5.42
CA PRO A 263 11.29 1.29 5.59
C PRO A 263 10.55 0.50 4.51
N SER A 264 11.29 -0.26 3.71
CA SER A 264 10.74 -1.10 2.61
C SER A 264 9.94 -2.31 3.09
N HIS A 265 10.06 -2.68 4.37
CA HIS A 265 9.43 -3.88 4.94
C HIS A 265 8.08 -3.60 5.60
N LYS A 266 7.67 -2.33 5.73
CA LYS A 266 6.37 -1.94 6.27
C LYS A 266 5.34 -1.79 5.15
N ALA A 267 4.21 -2.46 5.28
CA ALA A 267 3.18 -2.54 4.24
C ALA A 267 2.08 -1.50 4.39
N VAL A 268 1.83 -1.03 5.61
CA VAL A 268 0.72 -0.12 5.90
C VAL A 268 1.27 1.25 6.23
N ILE A 269 0.68 2.27 5.59
CA ILE A 269 1.04 3.67 5.82
C ILE A 269 -0.19 4.51 6.12
N CYS A 270 -0.02 5.53 6.97
CA CYS A 270 -1.08 6.48 7.32
C CYS A 270 -0.51 7.87 7.55
N SER A 271 -1.18 8.91 7.06
CA SER A 271 -0.84 10.30 7.41
C SER A 271 -1.55 10.72 8.68
N HIS A 272 -0.80 11.31 9.61
CA HIS A 272 -1.36 11.86 10.84
C HIS A 272 -0.54 13.07 11.32
N LYS A 273 -1.22 14.19 11.60
CA LYS A 273 -0.61 15.44 12.10
C LYS A 273 0.64 15.91 11.33
N GLY A 274 0.64 15.81 10.01
CA GLY A 274 1.74 16.29 9.15
C GLY A 274 2.97 15.37 9.10
N ARG A 275 2.85 14.14 9.60
CA ARG A 275 3.83 13.05 9.47
C ARG A 275 3.19 11.85 8.76
N ILE A 276 4.04 10.95 8.28
CA ILE A 276 3.64 9.64 7.77
C ILE A 276 4.11 8.58 8.76
N PHE A 277 3.22 7.64 9.07
CA PHE A 277 3.49 6.48 9.92
C PHE A 277 3.48 5.23 9.06
N ALA A 278 4.39 4.29 9.34
CA ALA A 278 4.48 3.01 8.65
C ALA A 278 4.53 1.85 9.64
N ALA A 279 3.74 0.80 9.39
CA ALA A 279 3.65 -0.39 10.24
C ALA A 279 3.28 -1.63 9.41
N SER A 280 3.14 -2.77 10.09
CA SER A 280 2.83 -4.10 9.54
C SER A 280 3.92 -4.66 8.63
N ASP A 281 4.43 -5.83 8.99
CA ASP A 281 5.38 -6.57 8.15
C ASP A 281 4.63 -7.56 7.25
N VAL A 282 5.15 -7.79 6.04
CA VAL A 282 4.61 -8.76 5.09
C VAL A 282 5.65 -9.82 4.76
N ASP A 283 5.22 -11.08 4.82
CA ASP A 283 6.05 -12.23 4.52
C ASP A 283 6.10 -12.47 3.01
N TYR A 284 7.30 -12.48 2.44
CA TYR A 284 7.49 -12.81 1.03
C TYR A 284 7.64 -14.33 0.85
N THR A 285 6.78 -14.95 0.04
CA THR A 285 6.73 -16.42 -0.12
C THR A 285 6.69 -16.90 -1.59
N ASP A 286 6.96 -16.01 -2.54
CA ASP A 286 6.76 -16.33 -3.96
C ASP A 286 7.92 -17.13 -4.56
N GLY A 287 7.60 -18.29 -5.13
CA GLY A 287 8.57 -19.17 -5.79
C GLY A 287 9.20 -20.19 -4.83
N HIS A 288 10.33 -20.74 -5.23
CA HIS A 288 11.09 -21.74 -4.47
C HIS A 288 12.57 -21.38 -4.43
N VAL A 289 13.31 -22.02 -3.52
CA VAL A 289 14.77 -21.86 -3.44
C VAL A 289 15.48 -23.18 -3.72
N GLU A 290 16.57 -23.05 -4.48
CA GLU A 290 17.60 -24.06 -4.61
C GLU A 290 18.75 -23.73 -3.66
N THR A 291 19.10 -24.70 -2.84
CA THR A 291 20.14 -24.58 -1.80
C THR A 291 21.24 -25.61 -2.02
N SER A 292 22.49 -25.17 -1.83
CA SER A 292 23.68 -26.01 -1.90
C SER A 292 24.37 -26.10 -0.55
N PHE A 293 24.82 -27.30 -0.17
CA PHE A 293 25.56 -27.50 1.07
C PHE A 293 26.89 -26.75 1.05
N ASN A 294 27.21 -26.09 2.17
CA ASN A 294 28.43 -25.32 2.39
C ASN A 294 28.66 -24.22 1.34
N ASN A 295 27.59 -23.54 0.94
CA ASN A 295 27.59 -22.43 0.01
C ASN A 295 26.88 -21.21 0.65
N THR A 296 27.32 -20.00 0.32
CA THR A 296 26.65 -18.75 0.69
C THR A 296 25.57 -18.37 -0.33
N HIS A 297 25.61 -18.92 -1.54
CA HIS A 297 24.64 -18.60 -2.58
C HIS A 297 23.39 -19.47 -2.53
N VAL A 298 22.23 -18.82 -2.61
CA VAL A 298 20.91 -19.45 -2.74
C VAL A 298 20.29 -18.96 -4.04
N VAL A 299 19.85 -19.89 -4.89
CA VAL A 299 19.29 -19.57 -6.21
C VAL A 299 17.76 -19.62 -6.14
N GLY A 300 17.10 -18.60 -6.66
CA GLY A 300 15.65 -18.50 -6.72
C GLY A 300 15.08 -19.17 -7.97
N VAL A 301 14.01 -19.96 -7.79
CA VAL A 301 13.27 -20.59 -8.88
C VAL A 301 11.86 -20.02 -8.94
N GLY A 302 11.55 -19.29 -10.01
CA GLY A 302 10.26 -18.59 -10.16
C GLY A 302 10.08 -17.44 -9.16
N THR A 303 11.19 -16.87 -8.68
CA THR A 303 11.21 -15.74 -7.75
C THR A 303 11.34 -14.41 -8.51
N ASN A 304 11.04 -13.31 -7.82
CA ASN A 304 11.30 -11.95 -8.27
C ASN A 304 11.87 -11.15 -7.10
N TRP A 305 13.04 -11.56 -6.63
CA TRP A 305 13.76 -10.95 -5.52
C TRP A 305 14.26 -9.56 -5.86
N ARG A 306 14.35 -8.74 -4.81
CA ARG A 306 14.72 -7.33 -4.87
C ARG A 306 15.94 -7.07 -4.00
N SER A 307 16.76 -6.11 -4.42
CA SER A 307 17.90 -5.58 -3.66
C SER A 307 17.52 -5.08 -2.26
N CYS A 308 16.29 -4.60 -2.06
CA CYS A 308 15.76 -4.18 -0.75
C CYS A 308 15.54 -5.34 0.26
N PHE A 309 15.76 -6.60 -0.14
CA PHE A 309 15.75 -7.74 0.77
C PHE A 309 17.08 -7.92 1.50
N ALA A 310 18.15 -7.23 1.10
CA ALA A 310 19.39 -7.18 1.85
C ALA A 310 19.11 -6.72 3.30
N GLY A 311 19.73 -7.39 4.27
CA GLY A 311 19.50 -7.20 5.70
C GLY A 311 18.32 -7.99 6.29
N ARG A 312 17.41 -8.54 5.48
CA ARG A 312 16.29 -9.38 5.97
C ARG A 312 16.74 -10.82 6.24
N LEU A 313 15.89 -11.58 6.93
CA LEU A 313 16.11 -13.00 7.22
C LEU A 313 15.34 -13.87 6.22
N ILE A 314 16.00 -14.91 5.71
CA ILE A 314 15.38 -15.97 4.93
C ILE A 314 15.19 -17.23 5.81
N TYR A 315 13.97 -17.76 5.78
CA TYR A 315 13.57 -18.99 6.45
C TYR A 315 13.32 -20.04 5.39
N ILE A 316 14.17 -21.06 5.35
CA ILE A 316 14.09 -22.12 4.34
C ILE A 316 13.36 -23.32 4.94
N GLY A 317 12.33 -23.79 4.25
CA GLY A 317 11.46 -24.88 4.69
C GLY A 317 12.27 -26.13 5.00
N GLY A 318 12.21 -26.54 6.27
CA GLY A 318 12.91 -27.69 6.85
C GLY A 318 14.40 -27.49 7.15
N SER A 319 14.88 -26.24 7.16
CA SER A 319 16.02 -25.82 7.97
C SER A 319 15.53 -25.46 9.40
N THR A 320 16.43 -25.54 10.38
CA THR A 320 16.15 -25.12 11.76
C THR A 320 16.65 -23.72 12.09
N VAL A 321 17.38 -23.09 11.16
CA VAL A 321 18.05 -21.81 11.33
C VAL A 321 17.61 -20.85 10.23
N SER A 322 17.46 -19.57 10.57
CA SER A 322 17.27 -18.48 9.62
C SER A 322 18.61 -17.88 9.21
N TYR A 323 18.75 -17.50 7.96
CA TYR A 323 19.99 -16.91 7.44
C TYR A 323 19.76 -15.44 7.08
N GLN A 324 20.76 -14.58 7.34
CA GLN A 324 20.70 -13.18 6.93
C GLN A 324 21.14 -13.02 5.48
N ILE A 325 20.41 -12.22 4.73
CA ILE A 325 20.72 -11.87 3.34
C ILE A 325 21.71 -10.71 3.34
N GLU A 326 22.88 -10.90 2.73
CA GLU A 326 23.89 -9.87 2.55
C GLU A 326 23.62 -9.04 1.30
N SER A 327 23.37 -9.70 0.17
CA SER A 327 23.10 -9.03 -1.09
C SER A 327 22.13 -9.85 -1.96
N VAL A 328 21.49 -9.17 -2.92
CA VAL A 328 20.57 -9.78 -3.88
C VAL A 328 20.95 -9.34 -5.29
N ASP A 329 21.16 -10.31 -6.17
CA ASP A 329 21.28 -10.08 -7.60
C ASP A 329 19.89 -10.25 -8.25
N GLU A 330 19.29 -9.13 -8.68
CA GLU A 330 17.97 -9.11 -9.31
C GLU A 330 17.97 -9.72 -10.73
N GLU A 331 19.11 -9.73 -11.43
CA GLU A 331 19.19 -10.26 -12.81
C GLU A 331 19.28 -11.78 -12.81
N THR A 332 20.13 -12.34 -11.94
CA THR A 332 20.33 -13.79 -11.84
C THR A 332 19.39 -14.46 -10.84
N GLN A 333 18.64 -13.69 -10.04
CA GLN A 333 17.79 -14.18 -8.96
C GLN A 333 18.57 -15.04 -7.96
N THR A 334 19.72 -14.52 -7.50
CA THR A 334 20.59 -15.19 -6.53
C THR A 334 20.73 -14.33 -5.27
N LEU A 335 20.62 -14.95 -4.09
CA LEU A 335 20.94 -14.33 -2.80
C LEU A 335 22.33 -14.76 -2.34
N GLU A 336 23.05 -13.83 -1.74
CA GLU A 336 24.26 -14.12 -0.97
C GLU A 336 23.92 -14.03 0.53
N LEU A 337 24.23 -15.10 1.27
CA LEU A 337 24.03 -15.18 2.71
C LEU A 337 25.32 -14.79 3.46
N THR A 338 25.17 -14.07 4.57
CA THR A 338 26.31 -13.70 5.45
C THR A 338 26.99 -14.93 6.06
N THR A 339 26.27 -16.04 6.19
CA THR A 339 26.79 -17.30 6.76
C THR A 339 26.52 -18.47 5.81
N LEU A 340 27.45 -19.42 5.75
CA LEU A 340 27.34 -20.63 4.93
C LEU A 340 26.10 -21.46 5.27
N PHE A 341 25.35 -21.89 4.25
CA PHE A 341 24.23 -22.82 4.41
C PHE A 341 24.75 -24.23 4.75
N GLN A 342 24.32 -24.79 5.87
CA GLN A 342 24.86 -26.07 6.41
C GLN A 342 23.91 -27.26 6.27
N ASP A 343 22.67 -27.07 5.83
CA ASP A 343 21.70 -28.17 5.71
C ASP A 343 21.86 -28.93 4.38
N ALA A 344 21.20 -30.09 4.30
CA ALA A 344 21.18 -30.91 3.08
C ALA A 344 20.60 -30.10 1.90
N PRO A 345 21.21 -30.20 0.70
CA PRO A 345 20.80 -29.42 -0.47
C PRO A 345 19.39 -29.81 -0.91
N ARG A 346 18.60 -28.82 -1.29
CA ARG A 346 17.23 -29.01 -1.77
C ARG A 346 17.01 -28.16 -3.02
N PRO A 347 16.53 -28.75 -4.14
CA PRO A 347 16.33 -28.01 -5.39
C PRO A 347 15.04 -27.17 -5.41
N TYR A 348 14.03 -27.51 -4.59
CA TYR A 348 12.74 -26.83 -4.56
C TYR A 348 12.21 -26.69 -3.12
N ALA A 349 12.97 -26.05 -2.24
CA ALA A 349 12.48 -25.79 -0.89
C ALA A 349 11.51 -24.60 -0.89
N LEU A 350 10.41 -24.72 -0.15
CA LEU A 350 9.58 -23.57 0.22
C LEU A 350 10.41 -22.63 1.11
N TYR A 351 10.13 -21.34 1.07
CA TYR A 351 10.84 -20.38 1.91
C TYR A 351 9.94 -19.19 2.26
N SER A 352 10.41 -18.37 3.19
CA SER A 352 9.84 -17.05 3.45
C SER A 352 10.93 -16.05 3.80
N ILE A 353 10.83 -14.82 3.29
CA ILE A 353 11.72 -13.71 3.65
C ILE A 353 10.95 -12.74 4.54
N LYS A 354 11.51 -12.42 5.71
CA LYS A 354 10.87 -11.57 6.73
C LYS A 354 11.93 -10.68 7.40
N PRO A 355 11.54 -9.50 7.91
CA PRO A 355 12.43 -8.71 8.78
C PRO A 355 12.70 -9.44 10.11
N GLU A 356 13.63 -8.90 10.90
CA GLU A 356 13.93 -9.42 12.24
C GLU A 356 12.67 -9.44 13.12
N PRO A 357 12.44 -10.46 13.98
CA PRO A 357 11.22 -10.54 14.79
C PRO A 357 10.94 -9.31 15.66
N GLY A 358 11.97 -8.55 16.07
CA GLY A 358 11.83 -7.29 16.81
C GLY A 358 11.12 -6.18 16.03
N GLU A 359 11.17 -6.22 14.70
CA GLU A 359 10.57 -5.22 13.81
C GLU A 359 9.03 -5.25 13.81
N ARG A 360 8.43 -6.40 14.12
CA ARG A 360 6.98 -6.64 13.97
C ARG A 360 6.10 -5.72 14.81
N ARG A 361 6.65 -5.17 15.89
CA ARG A 361 5.94 -4.31 16.85
C ARG A 361 6.30 -2.84 16.71
N LEU A 362 7.24 -2.51 15.83
CA LEU A 362 7.70 -1.14 15.61
C LEU A 362 6.83 -0.43 14.59
N VAL A 363 6.40 0.77 14.97
CA VAL A 363 5.77 1.75 14.09
C VAL A 363 6.78 2.85 13.83
N TYR A 364 7.18 2.98 12.57
CA TYR A 364 8.09 4.04 12.13
C TYR A 364 7.33 5.31 11.79
N TYR A 365 8.00 6.46 11.89
CA TYR A 365 7.42 7.74 11.49
C TYR A 365 8.43 8.67 10.81
N SER A 366 7.92 9.45 9.85
CA SER A 366 8.70 10.46 9.13
C SER A 366 8.94 11.71 9.99
N GLU A 367 9.90 12.53 9.57
CA GLU A 367 10.07 13.90 10.05
C GLU A 367 8.86 14.80 9.70
N PRO A 368 8.60 15.87 10.48
CA PRO A 368 7.41 16.69 10.30
C PRO A 368 7.54 17.58 9.06
N GLY A 369 6.55 17.51 8.17
CA GLY A 369 6.56 18.30 6.92
C GLY A 369 7.50 17.77 5.82
N THR A 370 8.36 16.79 6.14
CA THR A 370 9.24 16.09 5.19
C THR A 370 8.88 14.60 5.16
N PRO A 371 7.84 14.22 4.39
CA PRO A 371 7.27 12.87 4.42
C PRO A 371 8.20 11.76 3.88
N GLU A 372 9.27 12.14 3.19
CA GLU A 372 10.26 11.24 2.61
C GLU A 372 11.52 11.05 3.49
N SER A 373 11.66 11.81 4.58
CA SER A 373 12.80 11.73 5.52
C SER A 373 12.45 10.83 6.71
N TRP A 374 13.12 9.68 6.79
CA TRP A 374 12.87 8.64 7.81
C TRP A 374 14.17 8.30 8.55
N PRO A 375 14.46 8.95 9.68
CA PRO A 375 15.58 8.56 10.51
C PRO A 375 15.37 7.15 11.07
N ALA A 376 16.44 6.34 11.09
CA ALA A 376 16.37 4.95 11.57
C ALA A 376 15.95 4.84 13.06
N TYR A 377 16.14 5.89 13.85
CA TYR A 377 15.76 5.95 15.27
C TYR A 377 14.30 6.39 15.52
N ASN A 378 13.58 6.86 14.49
CA ASN A 378 12.19 7.31 14.62
C ASN A 378 11.23 6.12 14.56
N ALA A 379 11.19 5.35 15.65
CA ALA A 379 10.26 4.26 15.83
C ALA A 379 9.77 4.17 17.27
N PHE A 380 8.52 3.75 17.45
CA PHE A 380 7.98 3.39 18.77
C PHE A 380 7.36 1.99 18.74
N ALA A 381 7.41 1.29 19.87
CA ALA A 381 6.89 -0.06 19.99
C ALA A 381 5.46 -0.07 20.55
N ILE A 382 4.63 -0.98 20.04
CA ILE A 382 3.29 -1.24 20.60
C ILE A 382 3.40 -2.33 21.68
N PRO A 383 2.69 -2.20 22.83
CA PRO A 383 2.71 -3.20 23.91
C PRO A 383 2.43 -4.63 23.43
N GLU A 384 3.17 -5.61 23.94
CA GLU A 384 3.07 -7.01 23.49
C GLU A 384 1.70 -7.63 23.82
N CYS A 385 0.98 -8.07 22.79
CA CYS A 385 -0.34 -8.69 22.90
C CYS A 385 -0.43 -10.05 22.18
N ASN A 386 0.69 -10.61 21.71
CA ASN A 386 0.75 -11.84 20.91
C ASN A 386 -0.18 -11.78 19.67
N ASP A 387 -0.13 -10.65 18.98
CA ASP A 387 -1.00 -10.32 17.85
C ASP A 387 -0.21 -9.58 16.76
N GLN A 388 -0.69 -9.65 15.52
CA GLN A 388 -0.06 -9.06 14.35
C GLN A 388 -0.72 -7.71 14.03
N ILE A 389 0.09 -6.68 13.79
CA ILE A 389 -0.38 -5.40 13.28
C ILE A 389 -0.86 -5.61 11.84
N THR A 390 -2.11 -5.23 11.55
CA THR A 390 -2.75 -5.41 10.24
C THR A 390 -3.10 -4.10 9.56
N GLY A 391 -3.19 -2.98 10.30
CA GLY A 391 -3.65 -1.70 9.76
C GLY A 391 -3.25 -0.47 10.58
N LEU A 392 -3.34 0.71 9.97
CA LEU A 392 -3.16 2.02 10.60
C LEU A 392 -4.28 2.95 10.15
N VAL A 393 -4.89 3.66 11.10
CA VAL A 393 -5.95 4.62 10.77
C VAL A 393 -5.85 5.89 11.60
N SER A 394 -5.89 7.04 10.94
CA SER A 394 -6.06 8.32 11.62
C SER A 394 -7.55 8.62 11.78
N LEU A 395 -8.00 8.88 13.00
CA LEU A 395 -9.34 9.38 13.27
C LEU A 395 -9.29 10.46 14.35
N GLY A 396 -9.72 11.67 13.98
CA GLY A 396 -9.69 12.84 14.87
C GLY A 396 -8.27 13.18 15.31
N GLN A 397 -8.05 13.25 16.63
CA GLN A 397 -6.75 13.61 17.21
C GLN A 397 -5.81 12.42 17.47
N TYR A 398 -6.25 11.21 17.12
CA TYR A 398 -5.56 9.98 17.45
C TYR A 398 -5.15 9.20 16.20
N LEU A 399 -4.05 8.47 16.33
CA LEU A 399 -3.66 7.41 15.42
C LEU A 399 -4.05 6.08 16.05
N TYR A 400 -4.80 5.26 15.32
CA TYR A 400 -5.18 3.93 15.74
C TYR A 400 -4.27 2.91 15.04
N VAL A 401 -3.62 2.07 15.83
CA VAL A 401 -2.85 0.93 15.36
C VAL A 401 -3.71 -0.31 15.51
N ILE A 402 -4.00 -0.95 14.39
CA ILE A 402 -4.95 -2.04 14.30
C ILE A 402 -4.18 -3.34 14.21
N GLU A 403 -4.53 -4.26 15.09
CA GLU A 403 -4.06 -5.63 15.10
C GLU A 403 -5.19 -6.56 14.64
N ARG A 404 -4.91 -7.85 14.50
CA ARG A 404 -5.91 -8.82 14.05
C ARG A 404 -7.05 -8.98 15.08
N ARG A 405 -6.75 -8.83 16.36
CA ARG A 405 -7.69 -9.00 17.49
C ARG A 405 -7.75 -7.81 18.45
N HIS A 406 -6.92 -6.78 18.29
CA HIS A 406 -6.92 -5.61 19.16
C HIS A 406 -6.81 -4.29 18.38
N ILE A 407 -7.28 -3.20 18.98
CA ILE A 407 -7.08 -1.84 18.49
C ILE A 407 -6.40 -1.02 19.58
N HIS A 408 -5.23 -0.48 19.27
CA HIS A 408 -4.49 0.45 20.12
C HIS A 408 -4.68 1.88 19.64
N ARG A 409 -4.80 2.81 20.57
CA ARG A 409 -4.88 4.25 20.32
C ARG A 409 -3.57 4.90 20.75
N PHE A 410 -2.96 5.62 19.83
CA PHE A 410 -1.73 6.38 20.04
C PHE A 410 -2.02 7.88 20.03
N THR A 411 -1.40 8.60 20.97
CA THR A 411 -1.49 10.06 21.06
C THR A 411 -0.14 10.65 21.44
N PHE A 412 0.16 11.81 20.85
CA PHE A 412 1.35 12.60 21.15
C PHE A 412 1.05 14.09 20.99
N GLN A 413 1.85 14.92 21.67
CA GLN A 413 1.69 16.38 21.66
C GLN A 413 2.48 17.02 20.51
N ALA A 414 3.81 16.89 20.53
CA ALA A 414 4.70 17.49 19.53
C ALA A 414 5.55 16.43 18.82
N ASP A 415 6.17 15.53 19.58
CA ASP A 415 7.00 14.43 19.07
C ASP A 415 6.33 13.07 19.37
N PRO A 416 6.22 12.16 18.38
CA PRO A 416 5.82 10.78 18.62
C PRO A 416 6.67 10.04 19.66
N ALA A 417 7.94 10.42 19.88
CA ALA A 417 8.80 9.79 20.89
C ALA A 417 8.26 9.92 22.33
N ASP A 418 7.56 11.01 22.64
CA ASP A 418 6.90 11.24 23.94
C ASP A 418 5.46 10.71 23.97
N GLY A 419 5.04 10.03 22.91
CA GLY A 419 3.68 9.55 22.75
C GLY A 419 3.32 8.41 23.71
N VAL A 420 2.03 8.24 23.97
CA VAL A 420 1.51 7.16 24.80
C VAL A 420 0.53 6.30 24.00
N VAL A 421 0.68 4.98 24.14
CA VAL A 421 -0.18 3.96 23.51
C VAL A 421 -1.15 3.40 24.57
N PHE A 422 -2.43 3.34 24.23
CA PHE A 422 -3.48 2.76 25.06
C PHE A 422 -4.25 1.68 24.29
N LEU A 423 -4.59 0.57 24.94
CA LEU A 423 -5.54 -0.38 24.37
C LEU A 423 -6.94 0.25 24.35
N SER A 424 -7.58 0.32 23.19
CA SER A 424 -8.92 0.87 23.03
C SER A 424 -9.99 -0.22 22.96
N ALA A 425 -9.76 -1.26 22.15
CA ALA A 425 -10.72 -2.35 21.98
C ALA A 425 -10.02 -3.70 21.84
N GLN A 426 -10.68 -4.77 22.30
CA GLN A 426 -10.25 -6.17 22.15
C GLN A 426 -10.87 -6.82 20.90
N ARG A 427 -10.98 -6.02 19.83
CA ARG A 427 -11.44 -6.47 18.51
C ARG A 427 -10.61 -5.72 17.46
N GLY A 428 -10.28 -6.37 16.35
CA GLY A 428 -9.27 -5.90 15.39
C GLY A 428 -9.76 -5.86 13.93
N SER A 429 -8.86 -6.01 12.97
CA SER A 429 -9.23 -6.13 11.54
C SER A 429 -8.36 -7.18 10.87
N LEU A 430 -8.91 -7.93 9.91
CA LEU A 430 -8.15 -8.96 9.18
C LEU A 430 -6.96 -8.37 8.42
N ASN A 431 -7.17 -7.25 7.74
CA ASN A 431 -6.15 -6.54 6.98
C ASN A 431 -6.46 -5.01 6.94
N ASN A 432 -5.54 -4.21 6.41
CA ASN A 432 -5.71 -2.75 6.27
C ASN A 432 -6.81 -2.34 5.26
N ARG A 433 -7.31 -3.27 4.46
CA ARG A 433 -8.28 -2.99 3.38
C ARG A 433 -9.71 -3.33 3.75
N THR A 434 -9.90 -4.07 4.84
CA THR A 434 -11.20 -4.61 5.29
C THR A 434 -11.93 -3.69 6.27
N TYR A 435 -11.47 -2.44 6.38
CA TYR A 435 -12.15 -1.41 7.12
C TYR A 435 -12.60 -0.25 6.25
N VAL A 436 -13.65 0.43 6.70
CA VAL A 436 -14.15 1.67 6.12
C VAL A 436 -14.43 2.66 7.24
N ALA A 437 -13.94 3.89 7.08
CA ALA A 437 -14.35 5.00 7.92
C ALA A 437 -15.53 5.75 7.27
N THR A 438 -16.60 5.94 8.03
CA THR A 438 -17.78 6.74 7.64
C THR A 438 -18.01 7.88 8.64
N GLU A 439 -19.00 8.72 8.38
CA GLU A 439 -19.43 9.77 9.31
C GLU A 439 -19.97 9.23 10.65
N VAL A 440 -20.55 8.03 10.65
CA VAL A 440 -21.21 7.43 11.83
C VAL A 440 -20.23 6.60 12.68
N GLY A 441 -19.04 6.34 12.16
CA GLY A 441 -18.04 5.49 12.80
C GLY A 441 -17.24 4.69 11.80
N MET A 442 -16.36 3.83 12.32
CA MET A 442 -15.55 2.93 11.52
C MET A 442 -16.16 1.54 11.54
N PHE A 443 -16.13 0.84 10.42
CA PHE A 443 -16.62 -0.52 10.32
C PHE A 443 -15.48 -1.45 9.90
N PHE A 444 -15.34 -2.56 10.60
CA PHE A 444 -14.25 -3.51 10.48
C PHE A 444 -14.77 -4.92 10.27
N LEU A 445 -14.03 -5.72 9.50
CA LEU A 445 -14.22 -7.16 9.40
C LEU A 445 -13.07 -7.86 10.13
N ASP A 446 -13.41 -8.72 11.08
CA ASP A 446 -12.48 -9.57 11.83
C ASP A 446 -12.85 -11.06 11.71
N GLU A 447 -12.14 -11.95 12.42
CA GLU A 447 -12.36 -13.40 12.40
C GLU A 447 -13.74 -13.82 12.93
N ILE A 448 -14.40 -12.96 13.72
CA ILE A 448 -15.71 -13.25 14.31
C ILE A 448 -16.84 -12.73 13.40
N GLY A 449 -16.61 -11.64 12.67
CA GLY A 449 -17.57 -11.04 11.75
C GLY A 449 -17.37 -9.53 11.61
N ILE A 450 -18.45 -8.78 11.43
CA ILE A 450 -18.37 -7.33 11.22
C ILE A 450 -18.75 -6.57 12.50
N HIS A 451 -17.98 -5.53 12.82
CA HIS A 451 -18.28 -4.59 13.90
C HIS A 451 -18.16 -3.15 13.50
N LYS A 452 -18.81 -2.32 14.32
CA LYS A 452 -18.64 -0.89 14.34
C LYS A 452 -17.72 -0.48 15.49
N PHE A 453 -16.83 0.46 15.25
CA PHE A 453 -15.98 1.09 16.25
C PHE A 453 -16.22 2.60 16.23
N ASP A 454 -16.48 3.18 17.40
CA ASP A 454 -16.81 4.61 17.55
C ASP A 454 -15.62 5.48 18.03
N GLY A 455 -14.45 4.86 18.25
CA GLY A 455 -13.27 5.52 18.80
C GLY A 455 -12.99 5.21 20.28
N GLN A 456 -13.94 4.56 20.98
CA GLN A 456 -13.74 4.04 22.34
C GLN A 456 -14.08 2.54 22.39
N GLU A 457 -15.27 2.16 21.93
CA GLU A 457 -15.80 0.81 22.06
C GLU A 457 -16.10 0.18 20.69
N SER A 458 -16.15 -1.16 20.68
CA SER A 458 -16.44 -1.97 19.52
C SER A 458 -17.75 -2.73 19.71
N GLU A 459 -18.69 -2.57 18.78
CA GLU A 459 -20.03 -3.15 18.81
C GLU A 459 -20.21 -4.17 17.66
N PRO A 460 -20.59 -5.43 17.94
CA PRO A 460 -20.88 -6.42 16.90
C PRO A 460 -22.19 -6.10 16.17
N ILE A 461 -22.13 -5.90 14.86
CA ILE A 461 -23.32 -5.62 14.03
C ILE A 461 -23.75 -6.81 13.17
N SER A 462 -22.86 -7.78 12.94
CA SER A 462 -23.13 -8.96 12.10
C SER A 462 -23.86 -10.10 12.82
N MET A 463 -24.38 -9.89 14.03
CA MET A 463 -25.00 -10.95 14.84
C MET A 463 -26.17 -11.65 14.12
N SER A 464 -26.91 -10.92 13.30
CA SER A 464 -28.03 -11.44 12.51
C SER A 464 -27.62 -12.33 11.32
N ILE A 465 -26.37 -12.22 10.89
CA ILE A 465 -25.79 -12.95 9.74
C ILE A 465 -24.57 -13.80 10.16
N GLN A 466 -24.52 -14.18 11.43
CA GLN A 466 -23.36 -14.87 12.02
C GLN A 466 -23.07 -16.24 11.38
N ASN A 467 -24.10 -16.86 10.82
CA ASN A 467 -24.04 -18.11 10.04
C ASN A 467 -23.24 -18.01 8.73
N LEU A 468 -22.91 -16.80 8.26
CA LEU A 468 -21.98 -16.61 7.14
C LEU A 468 -20.52 -16.79 7.56
N PHE A 469 -20.19 -16.46 8.81
CA PHE A 469 -18.82 -16.47 9.32
C PHE A 469 -18.48 -17.79 10.03
N GLN A 470 -19.48 -18.41 10.66
CA GLN A 470 -19.33 -19.67 11.38
C GLN A 470 -20.15 -20.76 10.70
N SER A 471 -19.52 -21.91 10.43
CA SER A 471 -20.19 -23.05 9.82
C SER A 471 -21.21 -23.64 10.80
N ASP A 472 -22.49 -23.42 10.55
CA ASP A 472 -23.59 -24.04 11.31
C ASP A 472 -24.12 -25.33 10.65
N GLY A 473 -23.58 -25.69 9.49
CA GLY A 473 -23.98 -26.85 8.69
C GLY A 473 -25.32 -26.69 7.95
N THR A 474 -25.96 -25.52 8.05
CA THR A 474 -27.28 -25.22 7.46
C THR A 474 -27.20 -24.26 6.27
N THR A 475 -26.18 -23.40 6.21
CA THR A 475 -25.96 -22.48 5.09
C THR A 475 -25.07 -23.08 4.02
N THR A 476 -25.47 -22.94 2.75
CA THR A 476 -24.67 -23.33 1.58
C THR A 476 -23.64 -22.29 1.17
N VAL A 477 -23.79 -21.04 1.63
CA VAL A 477 -22.90 -19.92 1.33
C VAL A 477 -22.24 -19.48 2.63
N GLN A 478 -20.93 -19.68 2.73
CA GLN A 478 -20.11 -19.32 3.88
C GLN A 478 -18.84 -18.61 3.43
N VAL A 479 -18.27 -17.79 4.29
CA VAL A 479 -16.96 -17.16 4.05
C VAL A 479 -15.88 -18.24 4.04
N ASP A 480 -15.05 -18.26 3.00
CA ASP A 480 -13.93 -19.19 2.89
C ASP A 480 -12.67 -18.59 3.52
N TRP A 481 -12.44 -18.93 4.79
CA TRP A 481 -11.30 -18.46 5.56
C TRP A 481 -9.94 -19.00 5.08
N ASP A 482 -9.91 -20.09 4.30
CA ASP A 482 -8.68 -20.70 3.80
C ASP A 482 -8.17 -20.05 2.50
N SER A 483 -9.01 -19.25 1.85
CA SER A 483 -8.68 -18.50 0.64
C SER A 483 -7.71 -17.32 0.89
N ASP A 484 -7.19 -16.71 -0.18
CA ASP A 484 -6.28 -15.57 -0.07
C ASP A 484 -6.99 -14.29 0.43
N GLN A 485 -6.86 -14.04 1.73
CA GLN A 485 -7.43 -12.88 2.44
C GLN A 485 -6.77 -11.55 2.04
N SER A 486 -5.65 -11.53 1.30
CA SER A 486 -4.97 -10.27 0.91
C SER A 486 -5.76 -9.46 -0.12
N LEU A 487 -6.63 -10.14 -0.89
CA LEU A 487 -7.50 -9.51 -1.88
C LEU A 487 -8.81 -8.99 -1.28
N TRP A 488 -9.14 -9.40 -0.07
CA TRP A 488 -10.36 -8.97 0.62
C TRP A 488 -10.27 -7.51 0.98
N HIS A 489 -11.34 -6.78 0.74
CA HIS A 489 -11.37 -5.34 0.96
C HIS A 489 -12.80 -4.82 1.12
N ALA A 490 -12.91 -3.63 1.69
CA ALA A 490 -14.15 -2.96 1.95
C ALA A 490 -14.29 -1.70 1.07
N ALA A 491 -15.51 -1.41 0.61
CA ALA A 491 -15.86 -0.27 -0.20
C ALA A 491 -17.03 0.48 0.43
N HIS A 492 -16.99 1.82 0.39
CA HIS A 492 -18.07 2.67 0.84
C HIS A 492 -18.70 3.42 -0.34
N ASP A 493 -20.01 3.27 -0.50
CA ASP A 493 -20.83 4.14 -1.32
C ASP A 493 -21.54 5.18 -0.42
N PRO A 494 -21.04 6.41 -0.34
CA PRO A 494 -21.64 7.45 0.50
C PRO A 494 -22.96 7.99 -0.06
N VAL A 495 -23.28 7.77 -1.34
CA VAL A 495 -24.54 8.24 -1.94
C VAL A 495 -25.70 7.35 -1.50
N ARG A 496 -25.43 6.05 -1.33
CA ARG A 496 -26.43 5.04 -0.94
C ARG A 496 -26.34 4.64 0.53
N ASP A 497 -25.35 5.15 1.26
CA ASP A 497 -25.05 4.77 2.63
C ASP A 497 -24.81 3.26 2.79
N THR A 498 -24.15 2.65 1.80
CA THR A 498 -23.88 1.20 1.74
C THR A 498 -22.40 0.93 1.86
N ILE A 499 -22.03 -0.02 2.72
CA ILE A 499 -20.69 -0.57 2.84
C ILE A 499 -20.70 -1.98 2.25
N ARG A 500 -19.66 -2.33 1.50
CA ARG A 500 -19.50 -3.63 0.85
C ARG A 500 -18.18 -4.24 1.28
N TRP A 501 -18.20 -5.45 1.81
CA TRP A 501 -17.00 -6.24 2.06
C TRP A 501 -16.88 -7.31 0.99
N PHE A 502 -15.92 -7.13 0.09
CA PHE A 502 -15.57 -8.12 -0.91
C PHE A 502 -14.76 -9.23 -0.25
N VAL A 503 -15.35 -10.42 -0.22
CA VAL A 503 -14.81 -11.61 0.44
C VAL A 503 -14.96 -12.82 -0.48
N THR A 504 -14.10 -13.80 -0.27
CA THR A 504 -14.23 -15.08 -0.94
C THR A 504 -15.25 -15.94 -0.18
N MET A 505 -16.21 -16.50 -0.90
CA MET A 505 -17.19 -17.43 -0.36
C MET A 505 -16.83 -18.86 -0.78
N SER A 506 -17.31 -19.85 -0.03
CA SER A 506 -17.11 -21.28 -0.26
C SER A 506 -17.38 -21.66 -1.71
N GLY A 507 -16.41 -22.31 -2.36
CA GLY A 507 -16.49 -22.73 -3.77
C GLY A 507 -15.86 -21.75 -4.77
N PHE A 508 -15.27 -20.65 -4.31
CA PHE A 508 -14.55 -19.68 -5.14
C PHE A 508 -13.15 -19.46 -4.59
N ASP A 509 -12.19 -19.13 -5.46
CA ASP A 509 -10.81 -18.81 -5.07
C ASP A 509 -10.54 -17.29 -5.00
N LEU A 510 -11.48 -16.49 -5.50
CA LEU A 510 -11.38 -15.03 -5.60
C LEU A 510 -12.67 -14.34 -5.09
N PRO A 511 -12.59 -13.05 -4.71
CA PRO A 511 -13.74 -12.30 -4.19
C PRO A 511 -14.76 -11.93 -5.29
N TYR A 512 -15.62 -12.88 -5.66
CA TYR A 512 -16.80 -12.66 -6.50
C TYR A 512 -18.01 -12.14 -5.72
N HIS A 513 -17.95 -12.17 -4.39
CA HIS A 513 -19.07 -11.83 -3.52
C HIS A 513 -18.77 -10.60 -2.68
N ALA A 514 -19.80 -9.80 -2.41
CA ALA A 514 -19.74 -8.73 -1.43
C ALA A 514 -20.85 -8.90 -0.39
N ILE A 515 -20.46 -8.93 0.89
CA ILE A 515 -21.40 -8.75 2.01
C ILE A 515 -21.71 -7.26 2.06
N SER A 516 -22.98 -6.90 1.89
CA SER A 516 -23.41 -5.51 1.81
C SER A 516 -24.24 -5.12 3.04
N TYR A 517 -23.95 -3.95 3.59
CA TYR A 517 -24.65 -3.37 4.74
C TYR A 517 -25.04 -1.93 4.48
N ASN A 518 -26.31 -1.61 4.70
CA ASN A 518 -26.77 -0.24 4.71
C ASN A 518 -26.87 0.28 6.15
N TYR A 519 -25.96 1.17 6.56
CA TYR A 519 -25.86 1.63 7.95
C TYR A 519 -26.96 2.60 8.39
N ARG A 520 -27.83 3.06 7.49
CA ARG A 520 -29.01 3.86 7.85
C ARG A 520 -30.26 3.03 8.06
N THR A 521 -30.44 1.97 7.27
CA THR A 521 -31.64 1.12 7.31
C THR A 521 -31.44 -0.18 8.10
N ASP A 522 -30.20 -0.46 8.51
CA ASP A 522 -29.79 -1.67 9.24
C ASP A 522 -30.16 -2.96 8.48
N ARG A 523 -29.82 -2.98 7.18
CA ARG A 523 -30.14 -4.10 6.28
C ARG A 523 -28.89 -4.73 5.71
N TRP A 524 -28.94 -6.06 5.60
CA TRP A 524 -27.89 -6.91 5.06
C TRP A 524 -28.37 -7.62 3.79
N TRP A 525 -27.48 -7.75 2.81
CA TRP A 525 -27.67 -8.61 1.64
C TRP A 525 -26.32 -9.05 1.09
N ILE A 526 -26.33 -10.04 0.21
CA ILE A 526 -25.14 -10.51 -0.49
C ILE A 526 -25.29 -10.10 -1.96
N GLU A 527 -24.21 -9.56 -2.53
CA GLU A 527 -24.10 -9.29 -3.95
C GLU A 527 -23.11 -10.29 -4.55
N GLN A 528 -23.45 -10.89 -5.69
CA GLN A 528 -22.55 -11.72 -6.48
C GLN A 528 -22.26 -11.02 -7.80
N TYR A 529 -20.99 -11.01 -8.19
CA TYR A 529 -20.51 -10.35 -9.40
C TYR A 529 -20.05 -11.39 -10.44
N PRO A 530 -20.15 -11.07 -11.74
CA PRO A 530 -19.69 -11.97 -12.81
C PRO A 530 -18.16 -12.07 -12.90
N THR A 531 -17.45 -11.09 -12.36
CA THR A 531 -15.99 -11.01 -12.35
C THR A 531 -15.51 -10.75 -10.93
N ALA A 532 -14.30 -11.18 -10.59
CA ALA A 532 -13.77 -10.99 -9.26
C ALA A 532 -13.40 -9.52 -9.04
N MET A 533 -13.85 -8.95 -7.94
CA MET A 533 -13.56 -7.57 -7.57
C MET A 533 -12.31 -7.56 -6.68
N THR A 534 -11.19 -7.05 -7.18
CA THR A 534 -9.89 -7.17 -6.48
C THR A 534 -9.47 -5.90 -5.76
N ALA A 535 -10.04 -4.75 -6.14
CA ALA A 535 -9.91 -3.50 -5.37
C ALA A 535 -11.05 -2.54 -5.66
N SER A 536 -11.29 -1.62 -4.74
CA SER A 536 -12.29 -0.56 -4.86
C SER A 536 -11.71 0.80 -4.52
N THR A 537 -12.37 1.86 -4.98
CA THR A 537 -12.07 3.24 -4.57
C THR A 537 -13.29 4.12 -4.81
N SER A 538 -13.47 5.18 -4.03
CA SER A 538 -14.43 6.23 -4.37
C SER A 538 -13.74 7.30 -5.23
N ALA A 539 -14.39 7.74 -6.30
CA ALA A 539 -13.89 8.84 -7.15
C ALA A 539 -15.03 9.75 -7.58
N THR A 540 -14.72 11.01 -7.90
CA THR A 540 -15.72 11.97 -8.40
C THR A 540 -15.64 12.04 -9.92
N ILE A 541 -16.60 11.41 -10.60
CA ILE A 541 -16.76 11.46 -12.06
C ILE A 541 -18.13 12.06 -12.35
N GLY A 542 -18.20 13.40 -12.44
CA GLY A 542 -19.45 14.16 -12.44
C GLY A 542 -20.15 14.17 -11.07
N ALA A 543 -20.33 13.00 -10.46
CA ALA A 543 -20.78 12.79 -9.09
C ALA A 543 -19.81 11.82 -8.36
N ARG A 544 -19.91 11.73 -7.03
CA ARG A 544 -19.14 10.75 -6.25
C ARG A 544 -19.68 9.35 -6.55
N ARG A 545 -18.80 8.46 -7.02
CA ARG A 545 -19.11 7.10 -7.46
C ARG A 545 -18.14 6.12 -6.81
N SER A 546 -18.62 4.89 -6.58
CA SER A 546 -17.76 3.78 -6.18
C SER A 546 -17.28 3.05 -7.43
N LEU A 547 -15.97 2.96 -7.58
CA LEU A 547 -15.30 2.22 -8.65
C LEU A 547 -14.73 0.92 -8.09
N ALA A 548 -14.82 -0.14 -8.86
CA ALA A 548 -14.15 -1.40 -8.59
C ALA A 548 -13.28 -1.80 -9.77
N GLY A 549 -12.13 -2.40 -9.49
CA GLY A 549 -11.27 -3.00 -10.49
C GLY A 549 -11.42 -4.51 -10.49
N THR A 550 -11.55 -5.07 -11.69
CA THR A 550 -11.80 -6.49 -11.91
C THR A 550 -10.52 -7.23 -12.29
N ASP A 551 -10.54 -8.56 -12.17
CA ASP A 551 -9.54 -9.46 -12.74
C ASP A 551 -9.48 -9.41 -14.28
N ALA A 552 -10.61 -9.11 -14.93
CA ALA A 552 -10.75 -9.00 -16.39
C ALA A 552 -10.19 -7.69 -17.01
N ARG A 553 -9.27 -6.98 -16.33
CA ARG A 553 -8.65 -5.71 -16.78
C ARG A 553 -9.65 -4.58 -17.03
N ARG A 554 -10.78 -4.57 -16.32
CA ARG A 554 -11.81 -3.52 -16.44
C ARG A 554 -11.95 -2.76 -15.13
N ILE A 555 -12.29 -1.48 -15.25
CA ILE A 555 -12.76 -0.67 -14.12
C ILE A 555 -14.26 -0.49 -14.32
N VAL A 556 -15.04 -0.88 -13.31
CA VAL A 556 -16.49 -0.83 -13.33
C VAL A 556 -16.99 0.18 -12.30
N CYS A 557 -18.10 0.85 -12.61
CA CYS A 557 -18.83 1.65 -11.63
C CYS A 557 -19.84 0.75 -10.92
N LEU A 558 -19.76 0.67 -9.59
CA LEU A 558 -20.68 -0.16 -8.81
C LEU A 558 -22.06 0.50 -8.74
N SER A 559 -23.11 -0.33 -8.80
CA SER A 559 -24.51 0.11 -8.65
C SER A 559 -24.95 1.17 -9.67
N GLU A 560 -24.37 1.16 -10.87
CA GLU A 560 -24.77 2.02 -11.98
C GLU A 560 -25.07 1.19 -13.23
N GLY A 561 -26.00 1.69 -14.04
CA GLY A 561 -26.50 0.99 -15.22
C GLY A 561 -27.69 0.07 -14.92
N SER A 562 -28.32 -0.41 -15.99
CA SER A 562 -29.40 -1.39 -15.93
C SER A 562 -28.94 -2.81 -16.23
N TYR A 563 -27.86 -2.94 -17.00
CA TYR A 563 -27.22 -4.19 -17.37
C TYR A 563 -25.82 -4.29 -16.74
N ASP A 564 -25.42 -5.50 -16.39
CA ASP A 564 -24.10 -5.81 -15.86
C ASP A 564 -23.13 -6.19 -16.99
N GLY A 565 -21.95 -5.57 -17.01
CA GLY A 565 -20.86 -5.90 -17.94
C GLY A 565 -21.09 -5.60 -19.44
N VAL A 566 -22.24 -5.09 -19.87
CA VAL A 566 -22.58 -4.82 -21.29
C VAL A 566 -23.22 -3.44 -21.51
N SER A 567 -23.10 -2.90 -22.73
CA SER A 567 -23.47 -1.52 -23.08
C SER A 567 -24.97 -1.26 -23.27
N GLY A 568 -25.83 -2.28 -23.23
CA GLY A 568 -27.27 -2.11 -23.46
C GLY A 568 -27.69 -2.02 -24.93
N THR A 569 -26.78 -2.27 -25.88
CA THR A 569 -26.99 -2.16 -27.33
C THR A 569 -27.05 -3.54 -27.99
N GLY A 570 -27.77 -3.65 -29.12
CA GLY A 570 -28.03 -4.91 -29.82
C GLY A 570 -29.10 -5.80 -29.17
N THR A 571 -29.15 -7.07 -29.56
CA THR A 571 -30.09 -8.06 -28.99
C THR A 571 -29.56 -8.57 -27.65
N LEU A 572 -30.24 -8.22 -26.55
CA LEU A 572 -29.87 -8.67 -25.19
C LEU A 572 -30.84 -9.68 -24.59
N ARG A 573 -32.01 -9.88 -25.20
CA ARG A 573 -33.00 -10.87 -24.80
C ARG A 573 -33.56 -11.52 -26.05
N GLY A 574 -33.62 -12.84 -26.07
CA GLY A 574 -34.11 -13.58 -27.24
C GLY A 574 -34.33 -15.06 -26.95
N ASN A 575 -34.72 -15.78 -27.99
CA ASN A 575 -34.92 -17.23 -27.98
C ASN A 575 -33.84 -17.87 -28.85
N PRO A 576 -33.11 -18.87 -28.36
CA PRO A 576 -32.09 -19.53 -29.17
C PRO A 576 -32.77 -20.29 -30.30
N THR A 577 -32.21 -20.23 -31.51
CA THR A 577 -32.58 -21.09 -32.63
C THR A 577 -31.96 -22.49 -32.47
N SER A 578 -30.79 -22.58 -31.84
CA SER A 578 -30.16 -23.83 -31.42
C SER A 578 -29.13 -23.56 -30.32
N ALA A 579 -28.76 -24.59 -29.55
CA ALA A 579 -27.69 -24.50 -28.57
C ALA A 579 -26.90 -25.81 -28.48
N THR A 580 -25.66 -25.71 -28.00
CA THR A 580 -24.82 -26.84 -27.59
C THR A 580 -24.45 -26.68 -26.12
N GLU A 581 -23.60 -27.55 -25.58
CA GLU A 581 -23.10 -27.40 -24.21
C GLU A 581 -22.34 -26.09 -23.99
N THR A 582 -21.69 -25.53 -25.02
CA THR A 582 -20.86 -24.32 -24.89
C THR A 582 -21.26 -23.19 -25.83
N THR A 583 -22.34 -23.33 -26.60
CA THR A 583 -22.78 -22.29 -27.54
C THR A 583 -24.29 -22.08 -27.55
N ILE A 584 -24.70 -20.85 -27.84
CA ILE A 584 -26.08 -20.47 -28.17
C ILE A 584 -26.07 -19.76 -29.51
N VAL A 585 -26.94 -20.19 -30.43
CA VAL A 585 -27.14 -19.55 -31.73
C VAL A 585 -28.54 -18.96 -31.78
N ASP A 586 -28.63 -17.67 -32.11
CA ASP A 586 -29.89 -16.99 -32.40
C ASP A 586 -29.77 -16.33 -33.79
N SER A 587 -30.41 -16.96 -34.76
CA SER A 587 -30.37 -16.51 -36.16
C SER A 587 -31.05 -15.16 -36.41
N SER A 588 -31.83 -14.67 -35.44
CA SER A 588 -32.55 -13.39 -35.50
C SER A 588 -31.86 -12.28 -34.70
N ALA A 589 -30.82 -12.60 -33.93
CA ALA A 589 -30.10 -11.65 -33.11
C ALA A 589 -29.08 -10.83 -33.89
N GLU A 590 -28.84 -9.62 -33.40
CA GLU A 590 -27.67 -8.81 -33.76
C GLU A 590 -26.90 -8.51 -32.47
N PHE A 591 -26.00 -9.44 -32.10
CA PHE A 591 -25.13 -9.31 -30.94
C PHE A 591 -23.98 -8.34 -31.24
N GLU A 592 -23.73 -7.42 -30.31
CA GLU A 592 -22.55 -6.55 -30.32
C GLU A 592 -21.43 -7.14 -29.46
N ALA A 593 -20.48 -6.35 -28.93
CA ALA A 593 -19.42 -6.87 -28.09
C ALA A 593 -19.95 -7.29 -26.71
N LEU A 594 -20.09 -8.61 -26.48
CA LEU A 594 -20.64 -9.18 -25.25
C LEU A 594 -19.62 -9.89 -24.36
N GLU A 595 -18.35 -9.93 -24.77
CA GLU A 595 -17.27 -10.62 -24.05
C GLU A 595 -17.17 -10.17 -22.58
N GLY A 596 -17.21 -11.14 -21.66
CA GLY A 596 -17.18 -10.95 -20.21
C GLY A 596 -18.53 -10.57 -19.58
N GLY A 597 -19.58 -10.39 -20.38
CA GLY A 597 -20.94 -10.16 -19.89
C GLY A 597 -21.57 -11.46 -19.33
N PRO A 598 -22.41 -11.38 -18.29
CA PRO A 598 -23.18 -12.52 -17.83
C PRO A 598 -24.34 -12.83 -18.79
N ILE A 599 -24.65 -14.11 -18.95
CA ILE A 599 -25.82 -14.62 -19.66
C ILE A 599 -26.61 -15.55 -18.73
N SER A 600 -27.92 -15.35 -18.71
CA SER A 600 -28.84 -16.10 -17.84
C SER A 600 -29.99 -16.67 -18.65
N ILE A 601 -30.41 -17.91 -18.36
CA ILE A 601 -31.63 -18.48 -18.93
C ILE A 601 -32.80 -18.15 -18.02
N VAL A 602 -33.72 -17.31 -18.48
CA VAL A 602 -34.82 -16.75 -17.66
C VAL A 602 -36.10 -17.56 -17.74
N GLU A 603 -36.32 -18.29 -18.84
CA GLU A 603 -37.48 -19.17 -19.06
C GLU A 603 -37.07 -20.40 -19.89
N GLY A 604 -37.90 -21.46 -19.85
CA GLY A 604 -37.75 -22.68 -20.65
C GLY A 604 -36.73 -23.69 -20.12
N LEU A 605 -36.20 -24.54 -21.00
CA LEU A 605 -35.26 -25.60 -20.63
C LEU A 605 -33.93 -24.99 -20.13
N GLY A 606 -33.45 -25.45 -18.98
CA GLY A 606 -32.21 -24.90 -18.40
C GLY A 606 -32.37 -23.55 -17.69
N ARG A 607 -33.61 -23.13 -17.40
CA ARG A 607 -33.94 -21.96 -16.57
C ARG A 607 -33.17 -21.92 -15.25
N GLY A 608 -32.69 -20.74 -14.89
CA GLY A 608 -31.94 -20.48 -13.66
C GLY A 608 -30.43 -20.71 -13.78
N GLN A 609 -29.94 -21.18 -14.93
CA GLN A 609 -28.50 -21.26 -15.17
C GLN A 609 -27.92 -19.89 -15.54
N HIS A 610 -26.74 -19.61 -14.99
CA HIS A 610 -25.96 -18.40 -15.24
C HIS A 610 -24.56 -18.77 -15.74
N ARG A 611 -24.08 -18.08 -16.77
CA ARG A 611 -22.77 -18.29 -17.39
C ARG A 611 -22.15 -16.96 -17.79
N ILE A 612 -20.87 -16.98 -18.17
CA ILE A 612 -20.16 -15.82 -18.72
C ILE A 612 -19.92 -16.03 -20.20
N VAL A 613 -20.13 -14.99 -20.99
CA VAL A 613 -19.82 -14.98 -22.43
C VAL A 613 -18.31 -14.92 -22.61
N ALA A 614 -17.74 -15.97 -23.23
CA ALA A 614 -16.32 -16.06 -23.56
C ALA A 614 -16.00 -15.32 -24.86
N ALA A 615 -16.86 -15.48 -25.88
CA ALA A 615 -16.76 -14.78 -27.15
C ALA A 615 -18.13 -14.76 -27.83
N ASN A 616 -18.32 -13.88 -28.82
CA ASN A 616 -19.53 -13.90 -29.63
C ASN A 616 -19.27 -13.42 -31.05
N THR A 617 -20.09 -13.91 -31.97
CA THR A 617 -20.30 -13.33 -33.31
C THR A 617 -21.62 -12.54 -33.30
N ALA A 618 -22.09 -12.07 -34.46
CA ALA A 618 -23.37 -11.36 -34.56
C ALA A 618 -24.59 -12.22 -34.19
N THR A 619 -24.52 -13.54 -34.34
CA THR A 619 -25.66 -14.47 -34.15
C THR A 619 -25.33 -15.66 -33.26
N GLU A 620 -24.11 -15.76 -32.74
CA GLU A 620 -23.65 -16.89 -31.92
C GLU A 620 -22.88 -16.40 -30.70
N ILE A 621 -23.12 -17.02 -29.56
CA ILE A 621 -22.47 -16.77 -28.29
C ILE A 621 -21.76 -18.05 -27.86
N GLU A 622 -20.48 -17.92 -27.51
CA GLU A 622 -19.67 -18.95 -26.87
C GLU A 622 -19.54 -18.61 -25.37
N ILE A 623 -19.73 -19.60 -24.50
CA ILE A 623 -19.68 -19.42 -23.04
C ILE A 623 -18.44 -20.08 -22.43
N SER A 624 -17.99 -19.55 -21.30
CA SER A 624 -16.76 -20.01 -20.64
C SER A 624 -16.89 -21.35 -19.90
N GLN A 625 -18.11 -21.72 -19.49
CA GLN A 625 -18.41 -22.94 -18.75
C GLN A 625 -19.61 -23.64 -19.41
N PRO A 626 -19.60 -24.97 -19.56
CA PRO A 626 -20.68 -25.68 -20.21
C PRO A 626 -22.01 -25.56 -19.44
N TRP A 627 -23.13 -25.61 -20.15
CA TRP A 627 -24.46 -25.73 -19.55
C TRP A 627 -24.61 -27.10 -18.88
N ASP A 628 -25.20 -27.11 -17.68
CA ASP A 628 -25.61 -28.36 -17.01
C ASP A 628 -26.82 -28.98 -17.72
N VAL A 629 -27.72 -28.10 -18.21
CA VAL A 629 -28.87 -28.45 -19.05
C VAL A 629 -28.84 -27.57 -20.29
N VAL A 630 -28.64 -28.16 -21.47
CA VAL A 630 -28.54 -27.43 -22.73
C VAL A 630 -29.89 -26.73 -23.04
N PRO A 631 -29.90 -25.40 -23.23
CA PRO A 631 -31.11 -24.66 -23.61
C PRO A 631 -31.65 -25.10 -24.98
N ASP A 632 -32.94 -24.92 -25.21
CA ASP A 632 -33.62 -25.22 -26.47
C ASP A 632 -34.44 -24.03 -26.99
N GLU A 633 -35.15 -24.19 -28.12
CA GLU A 633 -35.98 -23.14 -28.72
C GLU A 633 -37.10 -22.61 -27.79
N THR A 634 -37.46 -23.33 -26.73
CA THR A 634 -38.44 -22.88 -25.72
C THR A 634 -37.82 -21.97 -24.66
N SER A 635 -36.49 -21.89 -24.65
CA SER A 635 -35.72 -21.15 -23.66
C SER A 635 -35.63 -19.67 -24.01
N VAL A 636 -35.56 -18.81 -23.00
CA VAL A 636 -35.33 -17.37 -23.18
C VAL A 636 -34.03 -17.02 -22.47
N TYR A 637 -33.09 -16.42 -23.18
CA TYR A 637 -31.85 -15.93 -22.60
C TYR A 637 -31.94 -14.42 -22.32
N GLN A 638 -31.22 -13.96 -21.30
CA GLN A 638 -31.02 -12.56 -20.97
C GLN A 638 -29.52 -12.31 -20.76
N ILE A 639 -28.97 -11.37 -21.51
CA ILE A 639 -27.57 -10.96 -21.45
C ILE A 639 -27.47 -9.68 -20.62
N GLY A 640 -26.42 -9.60 -19.80
CA GLY A 640 -26.21 -8.50 -18.85
C GLY A 640 -27.26 -8.41 -17.75
N GLY A 641 -28.09 -9.44 -17.58
CA GLY A 641 -29.17 -9.41 -16.61
C GLY A 641 -28.65 -9.53 -15.18
N VAL A 642 -29.17 -8.70 -14.27
CA VAL A 642 -28.82 -8.79 -12.85
C VAL A 642 -29.77 -9.75 -12.15
N SER A 643 -29.26 -10.94 -11.82
CA SER A 643 -30.01 -11.94 -11.07
C SER A 643 -30.19 -11.51 -9.62
N TRP A 644 -31.38 -11.71 -9.09
CA TRP A 644 -31.70 -11.43 -7.69
C TRP A 644 -32.60 -12.52 -7.12
N GLN A 645 -32.45 -12.75 -5.83
CA GLN A 645 -33.23 -13.73 -5.08
C GLN A 645 -33.51 -13.16 -3.69
N TRP A 646 -34.73 -13.34 -3.22
CA TRP A 646 -35.16 -12.98 -1.88
C TRP A 646 -36.00 -14.11 -1.32
N ARG A 647 -35.67 -14.57 -0.11
CA ARG A 647 -36.46 -15.60 0.58
C ARG A 647 -36.92 -15.07 1.93
N SER A 648 -38.18 -15.32 2.24
CA SER A 648 -38.76 -14.98 3.53
C SER A 648 -38.33 -15.98 4.63
N GLY A 649 -38.56 -15.59 5.88
CA GLY A 649 -38.59 -16.56 6.99
C GLY A 649 -39.76 -17.54 6.85
N TRP A 650 -39.83 -18.47 7.80
CA TRP A 650 -40.96 -19.39 7.92
C TRP A 650 -42.11 -18.72 8.67
N PHE A 651 -43.28 -18.68 8.05
CA PHE A 651 -44.52 -18.24 8.67
C PHE A 651 -45.43 -19.44 8.92
N ARG A 652 -46.09 -19.47 10.08
CA ARG A 652 -47.08 -20.50 10.39
C ARG A 652 -48.42 -20.09 9.78
N TYR A 653 -49.15 -21.02 9.18
CA TYR A 653 -50.54 -20.77 8.81
C TYR A 653 -51.43 -20.62 10.06
N ILE A 654 -52.42 -19.73 9.99
CA ILE A 654 -53.39 -19.53 11.07
C ILE A 654 -54.17 -20.84 11.28
N GLU A 655 -54.28 -21.25 12.54
CA GLU A 655 -55.16 -22.34 12.98
C GLU A 655 -56.58 -21.80 13.13
N ASP A 656 -57.41 -21.96 12.10
CA ASP A 656 -58.81 -21.52 12.11
C ASP A 656 -59.71 -22.58 11.44
N GLU A 657 -60.89 -22.79 12.01
CA GLU A 657 -61.94 -23.64 11.44
C GLU A 657 -62.69 -22.90 10.30
N ASP A 658 -62.63 -21.56 10.28
CA ASP A 658 -63.19 -20.75 9.21
C ASP A 658 -62.25 -20.74 7.98
N GLU A 659 -62.84 -20.88 6.79
CA GLU A 659 -62.15 -20.94 5.49
C GLU A 659 -61.49 -19.59 5.13
N LYS A 660 -60.38 -19.24 5.80
CA LYS A 660 -59.58 -18.06 5.46
C LYS A 660 -58.78 -18.33 4.18
N ASN A 661 -58.87 -17.38 3.25
CA ASN A 661 -58.13 -17.45 2.00
C ASN A 661 -56.61 -17.42 2.27
N ARG A 662 -55.91 -18.43 1.74
CA ARG A 662 -54.45 -18.50 1.69
C ARG A 662 -54.00 -18.05 0.30
N ASP A 663 -53.34 -16.91 0.22
CA ASP A 663 -52.87 -16.34 -1.04
C ASP A 663 -51.49 -15.71 -0.86
N VAL A 664 -50.72 -15.71 -1.95
CA VAL A 664 -49.52 -14.87 -2.07
C VAL A 664 -49.84 -13.74 -3.03
N GLU A 665 -49.55 -12.51 -2.62
CA GLU A 665 -49.70 -11.30 -3.42
C GLU A 665 -48.39 -10.52 -3.46
N VAL A 666 -48.02 -10.05 -4.64
CA VAL A 666 -46.82 -9.25 -4.87
C VAL A 666 -47.22 -7.97 -5.58
N VAL A 667 -46.80 -6.83 -5.02
CA VAL A 667 -47.00 -5.50 -5.61
C VAL A 667 -45.66 -5.02 -6.16
N PHE A 668 -45.63 -4.67 -7.45
CA PHE A 668 -44.43 -4.28 -8.17
C PHE A 668 -44.68 -3.07 -9.06
N ARG A 669 -43.62 -2.35 -9.42
CA ARG A 669 -43.70 -1.30 -10.44
C ARG A 669 -43.73 -1.95 -11.84
N PRO A 670 -44.76 -1.73 -12.67
CA PRO A 670 -44.78 -2.22 -14.04
C PRO A 670 -43.58 -1.72 -14.84
N LEU A 671 -42.99 -2.60 -15.64
CA LEU A 671 -41.86 -2.32 -16.51
C LEU A 671 -42.32 -2.13 -17.95
N ILE A 672 -41.59 -1.31 -18.72
CA ILE A 672 -41.84 -1.13 -20.15
C ILE A 672 -41.31 -2.32 -20.93
N GLU A 673 -40.14 -2.82 -20.55
CA GLU A 673 -39.52 -4.00 -21.15
C GLU A 673 -40.11 -5.30 -20.59
N PRO A 674 -40.23 -6.36 -21.41
CA PRO A 674 -40.67 -7.65 -20.92
C PRO A 674 -39.65 -8.20 -19.93
N SER A 675 -40.08 -8.40 -18.69
CA SER A 675 -39.33 -9.08 -17.64
C SER A 675 -40.28 -9.92 -16.79
N THR A 676 -39.72 -10.91 -16.11
CA THR A 676 -40.47 -11.87 -15.30
C THR A 676 -39.90 -11.95 -13.89
N LEU A 677 -40.79 -12.21 -12.94
CA LEU A 677 -40.50 -12.47 -11.56
C LEU A 677 -41.08 -13.84 -11.22
N ASP A 678 -40.31 -14.68 -10.57
CA ASP A 678 -40.73 -16.00 -10.15
C ASP A 678 -41.02 -16.03 -8.66
N ILE A 679 -42.08 -16.73 -8.29
CA ILE A 679 -42.43 -17.04 -6.91
C ILE A 679 -42.36 -18.55 -6.72
N GLN A 680 -41.60 -18.97 -5.72
CA GLN A 680 -41.55 -20.35 -5.26
C GLN A 680 -42.06 -20.43 -3.82
N LEU A 681 -42.71 -21.55 -3.49
CA LEU A 681 -43.28 -21.79 -2.18
C LEU A 681 -42.63 -23.01 -1.55
N TYR A 682 -42.24 -22.88 -0.29
CA TYR A 682 -41.68 -23.96 0.50
C TYR A 682 -42.63 -24.26 1.65
N PHE A 683 -42.85 -25.54 1.92
CA PHE A 683 -43.72 -25.98 3.00
C PHE A 683 -42.97 -26.82 4.03
N ASP A 684 -43.33 -26.68 5.31
CA ASP A 684 -42.86 -27.50 6.44
C ASP A 684 -41.35 -27.74 6.50
N HIS A 685 -40.56 -26.67 6.41
CA HIS A 685 -39.10 -26.75 6.46
C HIS A 685 -38.46 -27.57 5.32
N SER A 686 -39.21 -27.88 4.26
CA SER A 686 -38.66 -28.51 3.05
C SER A 686 -37.61 -27.62 2.41
N LEU A 687 -36.51 -28.24 1.97
CA LEU A 687 -35.47 -27.61 1.15
C LEU A 687 -35.86 -27.56 -0.34
N MET A 688 -36.84 -28.36 -0.76
CA MET A 688 -37.34 -28.38 -2.13
C MET A 688 -38.62 -27.56 -2.26
N PRO A 689 -38.76 -26.73 -3.31
CA PRO A 689 -39.96 -25.96 -3.54
C PRO A 689 -41.12 -26.88 -3.98
N ASN A 690 -42.34 -26.50 -3.63
CA ASN A 690 -43.54 -27.23 -3.99
C ASN A 690 -43.85 -27.07 -5.49
N THR A 691 -44.19 -28.17 -6.15
CA THR A 691 -44.56 -28.18 -7.57
C THR A 691 -46.07 -27.96 -7.76
N TRP A 692 -46.43 -27.32 -8.88
CA TRP A 692 -47.82 -27.03 -9.20
C TRP A 692 -48.48 -28.23 -9.88
N GLY A 693 -49.67 -28.61 -9.43
CA GLY A 693 -50.43 -29.72 -10.03
C GLY A 693 -51.24 -29.35 -11.26
N ARG A 694 -51.23 -28.07 -11.69
CA ARG A 694 -51.98 -27.59 -12.86
C ARG A 694 -51.29 -26.40 -13.53
N THR A 695 -51.36 -26.36 -14.85
CA THR A 695 -50.99 -25.20 -15.65
C THR A 695 -52.11 -24.16 -15.62
N ILE A 696 -51.80 -22.94 -15.20
CA ILE A 696 -52.73 -21.80 -15.16
C ILE A 696 -52.07 -20.62 -15.87
N LYS A 697 -52.83 -19.86 -16.64
CA LYS A 697 -52.40 -18.55 -17.18
C LYS A 697 -53.54 -17.56 -17.01
N GLN A 698 -53.40 -16.63 -16.08
CA GLN A 698 -54.43 -15.63 -15.77
C GLN A 698 -53.78 -14.33 -15.26
N ASP A 699 -54.24 -13.19 -15.77
CA ASP A 699 -53.93 -11.84 -15.25
C ASP A 699 -52.42 -11.55 -15.03
N GLY A 700 -51.57 -12.01 -15.96
CA GLY A 700 -50.12 -11.83 -15.89
C GLY A 700 -49.39 -12.83 -14.98
N VAL A 701 -50.10 -13.83 -14.46
CA VAL A 701 -49.57 -14.94 -13.65
C VAL A 701 -49.65 -16.23 -14.45
N ARG A 702 -48.55 -17.00 -14.46
CA ARG A 702 -48.43 -18.30 -15.13
C ARG A 702 -47.88 -19.36 -14.18
N THR A 703 -48.52 -20.52 -14.10
CA THR A 703 -47.96 -21.74 -13.51
C THR A 703 -47.93 -22.84 -14.56
N ILE A 704 -47.00 -23.77 -14.45
CA ILE A 704 -46.90 -24.95 -15.33
C ILE A 704 -46.97 -26.20 -14.45
N GLU A 705 -47.76 -27.18 -14.88
CA GLU A 705 -47.88 -28.47 -14.17
C GLU A 705 -46.51 -29.16 -14.06
N GLY A 706 -46.15 -29.57 -12.84
CA GLY A 706 -44.87 -30.20 -12.53
C GLY A 706 -43.72 -29.23 -12.22
N GLU A 707 -43.87 -27.94 -12.52
CA GLU A 707 -42.86 -26.93 -12.20
C GLU A 707 -43.13 -26.26 -10.84
N PRO A 708 -42.09 -25.77 -10.14
CA PRO A 708 -42.25 -25.07 -8.87
C PRO A 708 -42.55 -23.57 -8.98
N PHE A 709 -42.53 -23.00 -10.18
CA PHE A 709 -42.54 -21.55 -10.38
C PHE A 709 -43.96 -21.01 -10.61
N ILE A 710 -44.30 -19.93 -9.89
CA ILE A 710 -45.34 -18.99 -10.31
C ILE A 710 -44.62 -17.84 -11.02
N THR A 711 -44.71 -17.78 -12.34
CA THR A 711 -44.08 -16.73 -13.14
C THR A 711 -45.05 -15.55 -13.31
N VAL A 712 -44.63 -14.39 -12.83
CA VAL A 712 -45.34 -13.11 -12.92
C VAL A 712 -44.70 -12.26 -14.01
N GLU A 713 -45.49 -11.83 -14.98
CA GLU A 713 -45.08 -10.92 -16.04
C GLU A 713 -45.04 -9.47 -15.49
N LEU A 714 -43.85 -8.87 -15.42
CA LEU A 714 -43.64 -7.55 -14.82
C LEU A 714 -44.06 -6.38 -15.73
N ASN A 715 -44.37 -6.66 -17.00
CA ASN A 715 -44.94 -5.69 -17.94
C ASN A 715 -46.48 -5.56 -17.79
N ALA A 716 -47.09 -6.29 -16.85
CA ALA A 716 -48.52 -6.18 -16.60
C ALA A 716 -48.91 -4.79 -16.09
N THR A 717 -49.92 -4.17 -16.72
CA THR A 717 -50.34 -2.77 -16.47
C THR A 717 -50.73 -2.49 -15.02
N TYR A 718 -51.20 -3.49 -14.28
CA TYR A 718 -51.81 -3.31 -12.95
C TYR A 718 -50.79 -3.19 -11.81
N GLY A 719 -49.54 -3.68 -11.98
CA GLY A 719 -48.50 -3.58 -10.95
C GLY A 719 -48.74 -4.43 -9.70
N TRP A 720 -49.58 -5.46 -9.80
CA TRP A 720 -49.76 -6.45 -8.75
C TRP A 720 -50.11 -7.80 -9.36
N ALA A 721 -49.78 -8.87 -8.63
CA ALA A 721 -50.10 -10.24 -8.98
C ALA A 721 -50.52 -10.99 -7.73
N ARG A 722 -51.53 -11.86 -7.86
CA ARG A 722 -52.03 -12.70 -6.76
C ARG A 722 -52.23 -14.11 -7.23
N GLN A 723 -51.72 -15.06 -6.46
CA GLN A 723 -51.93 -16.48 -6.69
C GLN A 723 -52.56 -17.10 -5.45
N ARG A 724 -53.69 -17.78 -5.67
CA ARG A 724 -54.36 -18.54 -4.61
C ARG A 724 -53.59 -19.83 -4.34
N LEU A 725 -53.34 -20.09 -3.07
CA LEU A 725 -52.70 -21.32 -2.60
C LEU A 725 -53.77 -22.39 -2.39
N ALA A 726 -53.36 -23.67 -2.46
CA ALA A 726 -54.27 -24.77 -2.20
C ALA A 726 -54.88 -24.65 -0.79
N GLY A 727 -56.21 -24.80 -0.71
CA GLY A 727 -57.01 -24.50 0.48
C GLY A 727 -57.05 -25.64 1.50
N HIS A 728 -57.17 -25.21 2.76
CA HIS A 728 -57.50 -25.92 4.01
C HIS A 728 -56.79 -27.26 4.30
N GLY A 729 -55.95 -27.25 5.33
CA GLY A 729 -55.72 -28.41 6.18
C GLY A 729 -56.58 -28.24 7.44
N ASP A 730 -57.38 -29.25 7.77
CA ASP A 730 -58.04 -29.36 9.07
C ASP A 730 -56.94 -29.34 10.15
N VAL A 731 -57.19 -28.76 11.32
CA VAL A 731 -56.20 -28.64 12.42
C VAL A 731 -55.65 -30.01 12.82
N TYR A 732 -56.42 -31.07 12.55
CA TYR A 732 -56.06 -32.46 12.80
C TYR A 732 -55.67 -33.27 11.55
N SER A 733 -55.67 -32.67 10.35
CA SER A 733 -55.21 -33.35 9.14
C SER A 733 -53.71 -33.16 8.92
N PHE A 734 -53.09 -34.15 8.28
CA PHE A 734 -51.71 -34.07 7.82
C PHE A 734 -51.61 -33.09 6.63
N GLY A 735 -51.55 -31.80 6.93
CA GLY A 735 -51.40 -30.72 5.96
C GLY A 735 -50.19 -29.83 6.26
N TYR A 736 -49.87 -28.93 5.33
CA TYR A 736 -48.78 -27.98 5.51
C TYR A 736 -49.10 -26.93 6.59
N HIS A 737 -48.20 -26.77 7.55
CA HIS A 737 -48.33 -25.85 8.69
C HIS A 737 -47.45 -24.60 8.55
N PHE A 738 -46.28 -24.73 7.92
CA PHE A 738 -45.36 -23.62 7.69
C PHE A 738 -45.23 -23.32 6.21
N VAL A 739 -45.10 -22.04 5.87
CA VAL A 739 -44.83 -21.56 4.52
C VAL A 739 -43.68 -20.56 4.52
N ALA A 740 -42.81 -20.67 3.54
CA ALA A 740 -41.87 -19.62 3.17
C ALA A 740 -42.03 -19.30 1.68
N VAL A 741 -41.87 -18.02 1.34
CA VAL A 741 -41.95 -17.53 -0.04
C VAL A 741 -40.56 -17.14 -0.49
N GLU A 742 -40.21 -17.57 -1.68
CA GLU A 742 -39.02 -17.12 -2.37
C GLU A 742 -39.42 -16.39 -3.64
N LEU A 743 -38.81 -15.23 -3.86
CA LEU A 743 -38.91 -14.44 -5.07
C LEU A 743 -37.56 -14.46 -5.76
N SER A 744 -37.55 -14.70 -7.06
CA SER A 744 -36.34 -14.61 -7.88
C SER A 744 -36.65 -13.99 -9.23
N GLY A 745 -35.61 -13.47 -9.88
CA GLY A 745 -35.76 -12.91 -11.21
C GLY A 745 -34.45 -12.39 -11.77
N VAL A 746 -34.50 -11.97 -13.02
CA VAL A 746 -33.36 -11.37 -13.72
C VAL A 746 -33.78 -9.99 -14.23
N GLN A 747 -33.12 -8.96 -13.72
CA GLN A 747 -33.35 -7.58 -14.16
C GLN A 747 -32.92 -7.39 -15.62
N SER A 748 -33.72 -6.66 -16.40
CA SER A 748 -33.39 -6.25 -17.78
C SER A 748 -33.07 -4.75 -17.85
N GLY A 749 -33.45 -4.03 -18.91
CA GLY A 749 -33.12 -2.62 -19.12
C GLY A 749 -33.74 -1.65 -18.12
N GLU A 750 -34.66 -2.10 -17.27
CA GLU A 750 -35.24 -1.32 -16.17
C GLU A 750 -35.11 -2.03 -14.82
N PRO A 751 -34.86 -1.30 -13.72
CA PRO A 751 -34.72 -1.89 -12.40
C PRO A 751 -36.05 -2.44 -11.88
N VAL A 752 -36.05 -3.72 -11.50
CA VAL A 752 -37.19 -4.39 -10.88
C VAL A 752 -37.42 -3.79 -9.48
N ARG A 753 -38.66 -3.36 -9.20
CA ARG A 753 -39.03 -2.81 -7.88
C ARG A 753 -40.25 -3.53 -7.34
N VAL A 754 -40.01 -4.42 -6.38
CA VAL A 754 -41.06 -5.04 -5.57
C VAL A 754 -41.31 -4.14 -4.35
N SER A 755 -42.51 -3.61 -4.23
CA SER A 755 -42.90 -2.70 -3.15
C SER A 755 -43.44 -3.44 -1.93
N GLN A 756 -44.13 -4.56 -2.15
CA GLN A 756 -44.78 -5.31 -1.08
C GLN A 756 -44.94 -6.78 -1.47
N VAL A 757 -44.77 -7.66 -0.48
CA VAL A 757 -45.16 -9.07 -0.54
C VAL A 757 -46.13 -9.31 0.59
N VAL A 758 -47.31 -9.85 0.27
CA VAL A 758 -48.38 -10.13 1.23
C VAL A 758 -48.65 -11.63 1.22
N LEU A 759 -48.55 -12.22 2.41
CA LEU A 759 -49.00 -13.58 2.67
C LEU A 759 -50.32 -13.52 3.44
N LEU A 760 -51.40 -14.01 2.84
CA LEU A 760 -52.70 -14.10 3.49
C LEU A 760 -52.86 -15.46 4.16
N GLY A 761 -53.45 -15.48 5.36
CA GLY A 761 -53.72 -16.71 6.11
C GLY A 761 -52.57 -17.22 6.98
N VAL A 762 -51.56 -16.40 7.27
CA VAL A 762 -50.43 -16.72 8.17
C VAL A 762 -50.45 -15.90 9.46
N GLU A 763 -49.89 -16.47 10.53
CA GLU A 763 -49.63 -15.80 11.81
C GLU A 763 -48.43 -14.86 11.68
N VAL A 764 -48.48 -13.70 12.35
CA VAL A 764 -47.42 -12.69 12.38
C VAL A 764 -46.58 -12.84 13.64
#